data_AF-A0A9D6KG73-F1
#
_entry.id   AF-A0A9D6KG73-F1
#
_cell.length_a   1.000
_cell.length_b   1.000
_cell.length_c   1.000
_cell.angle_alpha   90.00
_cell.angle_beta   90.00
_cell.angle_gamma   90.00
#
_symmetry.space_group_name_H-M   'P 1'
#
loop_
_entity.id
_entity.type
_entity.pdbx_description
1 polymer ?
#
loop_
_entity_poly.entity_id
_entity_poly.type
_entity_poly.pdbx_seq_one_letter_code
_entity_poly.pdbx_strand_id
1 'polypeptide(L)'
;MGSRPLMEITVSRHFLSWLHDAAISLAFTTYQTNRLFLIGLKPDGALSTFERHFDRPMGLHATSERLHMTTRWQLWELTNALPPGEQHDGYDRVYVPRRSHTTGDVDAHDVALDRAGRIVFVNTLYSCLAAVSERYSFAPLWQPPFISRLAPEDRCHLNGLAMIDGQPAYMTAVSRSDVAAGWRERRHAGGCVIEVEDNEIVLDSLSMPHSPRVYRDRLWVLNSGAGELGWVDHRAGRFEPVAFCPGYMRGMAVHGDYAIVGLSKPRQERAFSGLALDDRLREKDSDARCGLWVIDLRSGTVAHWLQMEGVVIELYDVAVLPGVRRPMALGFQTDEIQRLLTIDTQPTPTFARLHVADPASHAARLPPAGGPPRPASPATPDAARAEYQLGNDLAKAGHFTEAVAHYEAALRLDPRHVNAHVNLGTAQHRLGDLDAAIACYQHALAVDETSVRAHSNLAMLLRERGDLDGAIGHLESARKVEPGNAVVLRELGGLFWEVGRNRDARRCLEQLVKAEPGSARAHNDLGAMLLNEQNDAAALPYFEQARRLDPNLAEAHVNVGIICEHRGDVAQARAAFGQALAIQDSPTLTLHRELLGPPVWASVADLDAYRARVESVIGVFATRGLRLAMRDVQASRAEAPFLWAYHGRDNLPLKRAYSRLFEGSFPLEPLQRRPSTNGVRHVGFVVTATHEGVFLRCMGGLIDRLDRRRWRVTVAGPRAAMDLVRRSLHNRDVHLLALSPRFDQATAQLRAAAFDLIYFWEVGTDATNYFLPFCRLAPVQCTGWGWPETSAAPELDYHITSEALAPAGTERFFSEHLVRLPHLPAYCVRPPAMPRPEPLTGFGLPEAAHVYFCAQNLRKVHPDMDALLGAILRADPHGVAVFAGDNSVMLAELLRARWRDTLPDLGDRLVILPRPAPDDYMRLLASAHVTLDTPHFGGSNTAYDAFVAGAIVVTLPGEMPRSRYTAELYRSVGIDDGIATTPAAYVETAVRLATDPAARAALRARVLAAVPEVFENQFAANELEEAFVQMIERSQAI
;
A
#
# COMPACT_ATOMS: atom_id res chain seq x y z
N MET A 1 -31.82 16.91 -3.77
CA MET A 1 -31.48 17.28 -2.38
C MET A 1 -29.96 17.32 -2.29
N GLY A 2 -29.37 18.44 -1.87
CA GLY A 2 -27.92 18.60 -1.84
C GLY A 2 -27.24 17.56 -0.95
N SER A 3 -26.10 17.03 -1.41
CA SER A 3 -25.25 16.14 -0.63
C SER A 3 -24.87 16.81 0.69
N ARG A 4 -25.28 16.25 1.82
CA ARG A 4 -24.83 16.72 3.14
C ARG A 4 -23.29 16.58 3.21
N PRO A 5 -22.58 17.58 3.75
CA PRO A 5 -21.13 17.49 3.97
C PRO A 5 -20.79 16.29 4.88
N LEU A 6 -19.63 15.66 4.63
CA LEU A 6 -19.14 14.49 5.39
C LEU A 6 -18.96 14.78 6.90
N MET A 7 -18.74 16.04 7.27
CA MET A 7 -18.64 16.51 8.65
C MET A 7 -19.06 17.99 8.72
N GLU A 8 -19.82 18.37 9.74
CA GLU A 8 -20.25 19.75 10.00
C GLU A 8 -19.89 20.15 11.43
N ILE A 9 -19.32 21.35 11.60
CA ILE A 9 -18.99 21.92 12.90
C ILE A 9 -19.83 23.18 13.08
N THR A 10 -20.67 23.17 14.12
CA THR A 10 -21.49 24.32 14.52
C THR A 10 -21.07 24.80 15.90
N VAL A 11 -21.19 26.10 16.15
CA VAL A 11 -20.78 26.69 17.44
C VAL A 11 -21.88 27.61 17.98
N SER A 12 -21.93 27.76 19.30
CA SER A 12 -22.83 28.71 19.94
C SER A 12 -22.49 30.17 19.55
N ARG A 13 -23.49 31.07 19.59
CA ARG A 13 -23.41 32.47 19.11
C ARG A 13 -22.15 33.23 19.55
N HIS A 14 -21.69 33.02 20.79
CA HIS A 14 -20.59 33.77 21.40
C HIS A 14 -19.33 32.92 21.63
N PHE A 15 -19.26 31.71 21.06
CA PHE A 15 -18.11 30.82 21.25
C PHE A 15 -16.82 31.42 20.68
N LEU A 16 -16.88 32.01 19.48
CA LEU A 16 -15.69 32.58 18.81
C LEU A 16 -15.19 33.84 19.52
N SER A 17 -16.11 34.71 19.98
CA SER A 17 -15.74 35.87 20.80
C SER A 17 -15.13 35.44 22.12
N TRP A 18 -15.65 34.37 22.74
CA TRP A 18 -15.07 33.83 23.96
C TRP A 18 -13.65 33.27 23.75
N LEU A 19 -13.38 32.54 22.67
CA LEU A 19 -12.01 32.09 22.34
C LEU A 19 -11.06 33.30 22.20
N HIS A 20 -11.54 34.37 21.59
CA HIS A 20 -10.78 35.62 21.43
C HIS A 20 -10.47 36.28 22.79
N ASP A 21 -11.51 36.52 23.59
CA ASP A 21 -11.43 37.24 24.86
C ASP A 21 -10.64 36.45 25.91
N ALA A 22 -10.79 35.11 25.92
CA ALA A 22 -10.03 34.22 26.79
C ALA A 22 -8.58 34.01 26.31
N ALA A 23 -8.24 34.48 25.10
CA ALA A 23 -6.96 34.31 24.44
C ALA A 23 -6.50 32.85 24.40
N ILE A 24 -7.37 31.94 23.93
CA ILE A 24 -7.08 30.51 23.84
C ILE A 24 -7.45 29.91 22.50
N SER A 25 -6.80 28.79 22.19
CA SER A 25 -7.25 27.80 21.21
C SER A 25 -7.49 26.46 21.90
N LEU A 26 -8.21 25.55 21.24
CA LEU A 26 -8.52 24.24 21.79
C LEU A 26 -7.93 23.14 20.91
N ALA A 27 -7.46 22.08 21.54
CA ALA A 27 -7.02 20.86 20.88
C ALA A 27 -7.84 19.68 21.38
N PHE A 28 -8.24 18.75 20.51
CA PHE A 28 -8.92 17.54 20.95
C PHE A 28 -8.66 16.37 19.99
N THR A 29 -8.80 15.15 20.50
CA THR A 29 -8.51 13.91 19.76
C THR A 29 -9.78 13.12 19.45
N THR A 30 -9.77 12.42 18.32
CA THR A 30 -10.83 11.51 17.92
C THR A 30 -10.26 10.11 17.67
N TYR A 31 -10.61 9.20 18.58
CA TYR A 31 -10.14 7.83 18.59
C TYR A 31 -10.54 7.05 17.31
N GLN A 32 -11.80 7.13 16.88
CA GLN A 32 -12.33 6.32 15.78
C GLN A 32 -11.99 6.86 14.38
N THR A 33 -11.97 8.19 14.23
CA THR A 33 -11.72 8.83 12.94
C THR A 33 -10.24 9.16 12.73
N ASN A 34 -9.38 8.82 13.70
CA ASN A 34 -7.92 8.95 13.64
C ASN A 34 -7.44 10.39 13.45
N ARG A 35 -7.98 11.36 14.23
CA ARG A 35 -7.67 12.79 14.05
C ARG A 35 -7.31 13.51 15.35
N LEU A 36 -6.34 14.42 15.24
CA LEU A 36 -6.11 15.53 16.16
C LEU A 36 -6.75 16.77 15.53
N PHE A 37 -7.65 17.43 16.26
CA PHE A 37 -8.25 18.71 15.89
C PHE A 37 -7.61 19.86 16.65
N LEU A 38 -7.44 20.98 15.96
CA LEU A 38 -6.94 22.24 16.46
C LEU A 38 -7.93 23.34 16.06
N ILE A 39 -8.56 23.94 17.07
CA ILE A 39 -9.61 24.95 16.93
C ILE A 39 -9.06 26.29 17.38
N GLY A 40 -9.12 27.28 16.50
CA GLY A 40 -8.74 28.65 16.79
C GLY A 40 -9.54 29.65 15.96
N LEU A 41 -8.95 30.81 15.73
CA LEU A 41 -9.57 31.95 15.04
C LEU A 41 -8.72 32.39 13.85
N LYS A 42 -9.37 32.62 12.72
CA LYS A 42 -8.77 33.30 11.57
C LYS A 42 -8.58 34.80 11.88
N PRO A 43 -7.76 35.53 11.09
CA PRO A 43 -7.56 36.96 11.28
C PRO A 43 -8.85 37.80 11.30
N ASP A 44 -9.86 37.39 10.52
CA ASP A 44 -11.20 38.00 10.43
C ASP A 44 -12.14 37.60 11.58
N GLY A 45 -11.69 36.78 12.53
CA GLY A 45 -12.50 36.29 13.66
C GLY A 45 -13.36 35.07 13.34
N ALA A 46 -13.33 34.55 12.10
CA ALA A 46 -14.03 33.32 11.76
C ALA A 46 -13.34 32.09 12.38
N LEU A 47 -14.10 31.00 12.53
CA LEU A 47 -13.58 29.73 13.05
C LEU A 47 -12.43 29.21 12.16
N SER A 48 -11.29 28.92 12.79
CA SER A 48 -10.19 28.16 12.18
C SER A 48 -10.25 26.72 12.68
N THR A 49 -10.48 25.79 11.77
CA THR A 49 -10.47 24.35 12.05
C THR A 49 -9.30 23.72 11.33
N PHE A 50 -8.40 23.08 12.06
CA PHE A 50 -7.29 22.35 11.49
C PHE A 50 -7.31 20.91 12.02
N GLU A 51 -7.01 19.95 11.15
CA GLU A 51 -7.01 18.53 11.51
C GLU A 51 -5.78 17.81 10.97
N ARG A 52 -5.30 16.83 11.74
CA ARG A 52 -4.20 15.94 11.35
C ARG A 52 -4.46 14.51 11.73
N HIS A 53 -4.05 13.60 10.86
CA HIS A 53 -4.19 12.17 11.08
C HIS A 53 -3.08 11.62 11.95
N PHE A 54 -3.49 10.89 12.98
CA PHE A 54 -2.65 10.04 13.81
C PHE A 54 -3.40 8.74 14.03
N ASP A 55 -2.71 7.61 14.15
CA ASP A 55 -3.39 6.34 14.43
C ASP A 55 -3.91 6.32 15.86
N ARG A 56 -5.23 6.27 16.05
CA ARG A 56 -5.86 6.14 17.38
C ARG A 56 -5.39 7.19 18.41
N PRO A 57 -5.49 8.50 18.15
CA PRO A 57 -5.06 9.51 19.12
C PRO A 57 -6.01 9.51 20.33
N MET A 58 -5.44 9.48 21.53
CA MET A 58 -6.16 9.31 22.80
C MET A 58 -5.85 10.47 23.75
N GLY A 59 -5.12 10.24 24.84
CA GLY A 59 -4.79 11.23 25.86
C GLY A 59 -3.97 12.39 25.30
N LEU A 60 -4.24 13.59 25.80
CA LEU A 60 -3.67 14.84 25.29
C LEU A 60 -3.28 15.77 26.45
N HIS A 61 -2.00 16.14 26.49
CA HIS A 61 -1.49 17.20 27.34
C HIS A 61 -0.90 18.31 26.47
N ALA A 62 -1.16 19.56 26.82
CA ALA A 62 -0.74 20.68 25.99
C ALA A 62 -0.24 21.87 26.80
N THR A 63 0.69 22.59 26.20
CA THR A 63 1.12 23.95 26.54
C THR A 63 1.03 24.82 25.29
N SER A 64 1.35 26.11 25.38
CA SER A 64 1.43 26.97 24.20
C SER A 64 2.50 26.51 23.19
N GLU A 65 3.57 25.85 23.66
CA GLU A 65 4.72 25.45 22.83
C GLU A 65 4.78 23.95 22.51
N ARG A 66 4.07 23.08 23.24
CA ARG A 66 4.18 21.63 23.10
C ARG A 66 2.84 20.92 23.24
N LEU A 67 2.67 19.85 22.46
CA LEU A 67 1.59 18.87 22.58
C LEU A 67 2.20 17.51 22.85
N HIS A 68 1.75 16.85 23.91
CA HIS A 68 2.04 15.46 24.22
C HIS A 68 0.76 14.65 23.99
N MET A 69 0.85 13.63 23.15
CA MET A 69 -0.33 12.88 22.72
C MET A 69 -0.04 11.39 22.68
N THR A 70 -0.93 10.58 23.25
CA THR A 70 -0.85 9.11 23.12
C THR A 70 -1.55 8.66 21.84
N THR A 71 -1.00 7.64 21.19
CA THR A 71 -1.58 6.93 20.04
C THR A 71 -1.58 5.43 20.30
N ARG A 72 -2.04 4.62 19.34
CA ARG A 72 -2.09 3.16 19.51
C ARG A 72 -0.77 2.53 19.95
N TRP A 73 0.34 2.99 19.36
CA TRP A 73 1.65 2.38 19.58
C TRP A 73 2.70 3.33 20.11
N GLN A 74 2.41 4.64 20.16
CA GLN A 74 3.41 5.66 20.43
C GLN A 74 2.90 6.74 21.39
N LEU A 75 3.84 7.42 22.05
CA LEU A 75 3.63 8.73 22.64
C LEU A 75 4.38 9.76 21.81
N TRP A 76 3.69 10.79 21.36
CA TRP A 76 4.22 11.86 20.54
C TRP A 76 4.47 13.11 21.36
N GLU A 77 5.61 13.75 21.12
CA GLU A 77 5.85 15.14 21.49
C GLU A 77 5.92 15.97 20.20
N LEU A 78 4.97 16.88 20.04
CA LEU A 78 4.98 17.90 19.00
C LEU A 78 5.41 19.23 19.62
N THR A 79 6.37 19.90 19.01
CA THR A 79 6.92 21.18 19.48
C THR A 79 6.65 22.26 18.46
N ASN A 80 6.20 23.43 18.93
CA ASN A 80 6.06 24.60 18.09
C ASN A 80 7.40 24.96 17.44
N ALA A 81 7.39 25.11 16.12
CA ALA A 81 8.55 25.45 15.32
C ALA A 81 8.77 26.97 15.21
N LEU A 82 7.76 27.79 15.46
CA LEU A 82 7.83 29.23 15.23
C LEU A 82 8.48 29.97 16.42
N PRO A 83 9.46 30.85 16.18
CA PRO A 83 9.90 31.86 17.14
C PRO A 83 8.75 32.74 17.65
N PRO A 84 8.90 33.37 18.83
CA PRO A 84 7.90 34.28 19.37
C PRO A 84 7.53 35.41 18.38
N GLY A 85 6.25 35.55 18.07
CA GLY A 85 5.71 36.60 17.18
C GLY A 85 5.74 36.27 15.68
N GLU A 86 6.36 35.16 15.28
CA GLU A 86 6.35 34.70 13.88
C GLU A 86 5.03 33.98 13.54
N GLN A 87 4.63 34.03 12.27
CA GLN A 87 3.50 33.27 11.74
C GLN A 87 3.91 32.54 10.47
N HIS A 88 3.30 31.38 10.24
CA HIS A 88 3.48 30.57 9.03
C HIS A 88 2.11 30.30 8.40
N ASP A 89 1.90 30.75 7.17
CA ASP A 89 0.61 30.66 6.46
C ASP A 89 -0.60 31.18 7.27
N GLY A 90 -0.33 32.22 8.07
CA GLY A 90 -1.29 32.84 8.96
C GLY A 90 -1.65 32.02 10.20
N TYR A 91 -0.91 30.95 10.50
CA TYR A 91 -0.93 30.21 11.77
C TYR A 91 0.17 30.76 12.68
N ASP A 92 -0.17 31.04 13.94
CA ASP A 92 0.76 31.58 14.94
C ASP A 92 1.45 30.49 15.77
N ARG A 93 1.02 29.23 15.62
CA ARG A 93 1.69 28.05 16.16
C ARG A 93 1.71 26.93 15.14
N VAL A 94 2.89 26.34 14.96
CA VAL A 94 3.08 25.17 14.10
C VAL A 94 3.73 24.06 14.90
N TYR A 95 2.92 23.14 15.40
CA TYR A 95 3.39 21.99 16.18
C TYR A 95 3.98 20.92 15.26
N VAL A 96 5.28 20.70 15.36
CA VAL A 96 6.02 19.71 14.56
C VAL A 96 6.34 18.50 15.42
N PRO A 97 6.05 17.26 14.98
CA PRO A 97 6.48 16.07 15.71
C PRO A 97 8.01 16.02 15.86
N ARG A 98 8.52 16.08 17.10
CA ARG A 98 9.97 16.09 17.40
C ARG A 98 10.47 14.83 18.06
N ARG A 99 9.63 14.19 18.88
CA ARG A 99 9.98 12.92 19.55
C ARG A 99 8.80 11.98 19.50
N SER A 100 9.13 10.70 19.39
CA SER A 100 8.17 9.60 19.51
C SER A 100 8.75 8.52 20.40
N HIS A 101 7.95 7.99 21.30
CA HIS A 101 8.31 6.84 22.11
C HIS A 101 7.39 5.67 21.77
N THR A 102 7.93 4.55 21.30
CA THR A 102 7.13 3.38 20.91
C THR A 102 6.87 2.50 22.12
N THR A 103 5.61 2.40 22.55
CA THR A 103 5.15 1.56 23.66
C THR A 103 4.59 0.22 23.19
N GLY A 104 4.12 0.14 21.94
CA GLY A 104 3.19 -0.92 21.52
C GLY A 104 1.77 -0.64 22.00
N ASP A 105 0.85 -1.59 21.80
CA ASP A 105 -0.58 -1.44 22.14
C ASP A 105 -0.80 -1.61 23.65
N VAL A 106 -0.53 -0.54 24.40
CA VAL A 106 -0.72 -0.47 25.87
C VAL A 106 -2.00 0.26 26.26
N ASP A 107 -2.79 0.67 25.25
CA ASP A 107 -4.04 1.40 25.41
C ASP A 107 -3.89 2.64 26.32
N ALA A 108 -2.95 3.54 25.99
CA ALA A 108 -2.58 4.66 26.86
C ALA A 108 -3.67 5.77 26.89
N HIS A 109 -4.42 5.87 27.98
CA HIS A 109 -5.64 6.68 28.06
C HIS A 109 -5.41 8.16 28.42
N ASP A 110 -4.46 8.48 29.28
CA ASP A 110 -4.18 9.86 29.71
C ASP A 110 -2.66 10.08 29.79
N VAL A 111 -2.20 11.32 29.67
CA VAL A 111 -0.78 11.69 29.61
C VAL A 111 -0.53 13.03 30.30
N ALA A 112 0.60 13.14 30.98
CA ALA A 112 1.04 14.38 31.60
C ALA A 112 2.58 14.46 31.65
N LEU A 113 3.10 15.57 32.16
CA LEU A 113 4.51 15.75 32.45
C LEU A 113 4.73 15.82 33.97
N ASP A 114 5.76 15.11 34.44
CA ASP A 114 6.22 15.26 35.82
C ASP A 114 7.08 16.53 36.01
N ARG A 115 7.51 16.82 37.25
CA ARG A 115 8.40 17.96 37.58
C ARG A 115 9.70 18.00 36.78
N ALA A 116 10.18 16.85 36.31
CA ALA A 116 11.40 16.75 35.51
C ALA A 116 11.12 16.87 34.00
N GLY A 117 9.86 17.11 33.60
CA GLY A 117 9.44 17.14 32.21
C GLY A 117 9.41 15.76 31.56
N ARG A 118 9.42 14.67 32.34
CA ARG A 118 9.29 13.31 31.81
C ARG A 118 7.81 13.03 31.54
N ILE A 119 7.57 12.35 30.43
CA ILE A 119 6.23 11.91 30.05
C ILE A 119 5.80 10.77 30.99
N VAL A 120 4.70 11.00 31.69
CA VAL A 120 3.98 10.00 32.48
C VAL A 120 2.61 9.77 31.86
N PHE A 121 2.16 8.53 31.82
CA PHE A 121 0.92 8.17 31.14
C PHE A 121 0.22 6.99 31.81
N VAL A 122 -1.09 6.92 31.58
CA VAL A 122 -1.95 5.86 32.13
C VAL A 122 -1.95 4.68 31.17
N ASN A 123 -1.34 3.58 31.59
CA ASN A 123 -1.34 2.31 30.87
C ASN A 123 -2.54 1.47 31.32
N THR A 124 -3.65 1.62 30.59
CA THR A 124 -4.93 1.00 30.91
C THR A 124 -4.86 -0.51 30.80
N LEU A 125 -4.19 -1.02 29.74
CA LEU A 125 -4.07 -2.46 29.49
C LEU A 125 -3.39 -3.19 30.65
N TYR A 126 -2.36 -2.58 31.25
CA TYR A 126 -1.63 -3.12 32.40
C TYR A 126 -2.13 -2.59 33.76
N SER A 127 -3.17 -1.75 33.77
CA SER A 127 -3.75 -1.16 34.98
C SER A 127 -2.72 -0.44 35.86
N CYS A 128 -1.85 0.37 35.25
CA CYS A 128 -0.79 1.10 35.97
C CYS A 128 -0.52 2.49 35.41
N LEU A 129 0.07 3.36 36.23
CA LEU A 129 0.74 4.57 35.81
C LEU A 129 2.16 4.23 35.38
N ALA A 130 2.60 4.75 34.24
CA ALA A 130 3.89 4.44 33.66
C ALA A 130 4.63 5.69 33.15
N ALA A 131 5.93 5.56 32.96
CA ALA A 131 6.79 6.51 32.25
C ALA A 131 7.37 5.86 30.99
N VAL A 132 7.86 6.70 30.08
CA VAL A 132 8.66 6.27 28.93
C VAL A 132 9.97 5.60 29.38
N SER A 133 10.45 4.61 28.61
CA SER A 133 11.65 3.83 28.95
C SER A 133 12.55 3.64 27.74
N GLU A 134 13.80 4.11 27.77
CA GLU A 134 14.70 4.03 26.61
C GLU A 134 14.96 2.60 26.11
N ARG A 135 14.74 1.59 26.95
CA ARG A 135 15.00 0.17 26.63
C ARG A 135 13.74 -0.69 26.48
N TYR A 136 12.66 -0.36 27.19
CA TYR A 136 11.46 -1.20 27.29
C TYR A 136 10.23 -0.43 26.80
N SER A 137 9.12 -1.11 26.55
CA SER A 137 7.85 -0.45 26.17
C SER A 137 7.44 0.66 27.14
N PHE A 138 7.63 0.46 28.44
CA PHE A 138 7.34 1.44 29.48
C PHE A 138 8.05 1.06 30.79
N ALA A 139 8.14 2.01 31.71
CA ALA A 139 8.56 1.79 33.09
C ALA A 139 7.37 2.02 34.03
N PRO A 140 6.85 1.00 34.75
CA PRO A 140 5.76 1.19 35.68
C PRO A 140 6.22 2.09 36.84
N LEU A 141 5.41 3.08 37.19
CA LEU A 141 5.64 4.00 38.30
C LEU A 141 4.77 3.66 39.51
N TRP A 142 3.51 3.29 39.24
CA TRP A 142 2.53 3.02 40.28
C TRP A 142 1.41 2.13 39.72
N GLN A 143 0.78 1.32 40.57
CA GLN A 143 -0.45 0.59 40.24
C GLN A 143 -1.40 0.66 41.44
N PRO A 144 -2.73 0.59 41.25
CA PRO A 144 -3.66 0.55 42.36
C PRO A 144 -3.39 -0.62 43.32
N PRO A 145 -3.62 -0.45 44.64
CA PRO A 145 -3.26 -1.45 45.65
C PRO A 145 -4.05 -2.76 45.51
N PHE A 146 -5.22 -2.71 44.86
CA PHE A 146 -6.05 -3.87 44.59
C PHE A 146 -5.63 -4.66 43.34
N ILE A 147 -4.66 -4.17 42.55
CA ILE A 147 -4.13 -4.91 41.40
C ILE A 147 -3.01 -5.83 41.87
N SER A 148 -3.18 -7.14 41.71
CA SER A 148 -2.21 -8.13 42.22
C SER A 148 -0.94 -8.25 41.38
N ARG A 149 -0.99 -7.95 40.08
CA ARG A 149 0.15 -8.00 39.17
C ARG A 149 -0.08 -7.16 37.91
N LEU A 150 1.01 -6.70 37.31
CA LEU A 150 1.00 -6.11 35.97
C LEU A 150 0.76 -7.21 34.93
N ALA A 151 -0.42 -7.22 34.33
CA ALA A 151 -0.80 -8.14 33.26
C ALA A 151 -1.64 -7.40 32.23
N PRO A 152 -1.53 -7.74 30.92
CA PRO A 152 -2.26 -7.08 29.84
C PRO A 152 -3.72 -7.53 29.80
N GLU A 153 -4.45 -7.27 30.88
CA GLU A 153 -5.76 -7.84 31.16
C GLU A 153 -6.83 -6.76 31.36
N ASP A 154 -6.47 -5.47 31.37
CA ASP A 154 -7.38 -4.33 31.57
C ASP A 154 -8.38 -4.61 32.70
N ARG A 155 -7.86 -4.81 33.92
CA ARG A 155 -8.64 -5.37 35.03
C ARG A 155 -9.64 -4.37 35.58
N CYS A 156 -9.17 -3.14 35.78
CA CYS A 156 -9.92 -2.06 36.42
C CYS A 156 -10.33 -0.91 35.48
N HIS A 157 -9.77 -0.86 34.27
CA HIS A 157 -9.86 0.26 33.33
C HIS A 157 -9.46 1.59 33.98
N LEU A 158 -8.21 1.64 34.42
CA LEU A 158 -7.54 2.85 34.90
C LEU A 158 -7.42 3.82 33.72
N ASN A 159 -7.98 5.02 33.79
CA ASN A 159 -8.24 5.81 32.58
C ASN A 159 -7.89 7.31 32.66
N GLY A 160 -7.73 7.89 33.86
CA GLY A 160 -7.53 9.33 34.01
C GLY A 160 -6.50 9.65 35.08
N LEU A 161 -5.83 10.79 34.91
CA LEU A 161 -4.74 11.25 35.76
C LEU A 161 -4.89 12.73 36.11
N ALA A 162 -4.81 13.06 37.40
CA ALA A 162 -4.70 14.42 37.91
C ALA A 162 -3.31 14.65 38.49
N MET A 163 -2.71 15.78 38.13
CA MET A 163 -1.40 16.20 38.62
C MET A 163 -1.55 17.36 39.61
N ILE A 164 -0.76 17.36 40.68
CA ILE A 164 -0.54 18.51 41.56
C ILE A 164 0.95 18.83 41.54
N ASP A 165 1.30 20.07 41.17
CA ASP A 165 2.69 20.53 41.10
C ASP A 165 3.61 19.57 40.32
N GLY A 166 3.14 18.98 39.22
CA GLY A 166 3.90 18.04 38.41
C GLY A 166 4.13 16.66 39.08
N GLN A 167 3.32 16.28 40.06
CA GLN A 167 3.28 14.93 40.62
C GLN A 167 1.90 14.29 40.40
N PRO A 168 1.85 12.99 40.06
CA PRO A 168 0.60 12.24 40.06
C PRO A 168 -0.06 12.30 41.44
N ALA A 169 -1.30 12.79 41.51
CA ALA A 169 -2.02 12.96 42.77
C ALA A 169 -3.28 12.11 42.82
N TYR A 170 -4.05 12.07 41.72
CA TYR A 170 -5.27 11.27 41.66
C TYR A 170 -5.40 10.52 40.35
N MET A 171 -6.04 9.36 40.39
CA MET A 171 -6.39 8.57 39.22
C MET A 171 -7.84 8.12 39.25
N THR A 172 -8.44 7.94 38.08
CA THR A 172 -9.78 7.36 37.94
C THR A 172 -9.72 5.95 37.37
N ALA A 173 -10.57 5.07 37.87
CA ALA A 173 -10.78 3.72 37.36
C ALA A 173 -12.28 3.40 37.28
N VAL A 174 -12.70 2.58 36.32
CA VAL A 174 -14.11 2.19 36.15
C VAL A 174 -14.55 1.13 37.17
N SER A 175 -13.60 0.42 37.79
CA SER A 175 -13.90 -0.47 38.92
C SER A 175 -12.67 -0.71 39.79
N ARG A 176 -12.86 -1.39 40.93
CA ARG A 176 -11.77 -1.96 41.74
C ARG A 176 -11.48 -3.44 41.41
N SER A 177 -11.84 -3.89 40.21
CA SER A 177 -11.67 -5.29 39.81
C SER A 177 -10.19 -5.64 39.60
N ASP A 178 -9.77 -6.77 40.16
CA ASP A 178 -8.49 -7.44 39.88
C ASP A 178 -8.65 -8.68 38.97
N VAL A 179 -9.76 -8.74 38.25
CA VAL A 179 -10.06 -9.78 37.26
C VAL A 179 -9.98 -9.18 35.87
N ALA A 180 -9.40 -9.92 34.93
CA ALA A 180 -9.31 -9.52 33.52
C ALA A 180 -10.66 -9.02 32.99
N ALA A 181 -10.66 -7.82 32.41
CA ALA A 181 -11.85 -7.14 31.90
C ALA A 181 -13.02 -6.94 32.90
N GLY A 182 -12.82 -7.18 34.20
CA GLY A 182 -13.90 -7.26 35.19
C GLY A 182 -14.60 -5.92 35.48
N TRP A 183 -14.03 -4.81 35.03
CA TRP A 183 -14.68 -3.49 35.04
C TRP A 183 -15.95 -3.43 34.17
N ARG A 184 -16.06 -4.25 33.11
CA ARG A 184 -17.17 -4.18 32.14
C ARG A 184 -18.53 -4.39 32.78
N GLU A 185 -18.61 -5.30 33.76
CA GLU A 185 -19.83 -5.62 34.51
C GLU A 185 -20.14 -4.57 35.59
N ARG A 186 -19.16 -3.74 35.95
CA ARG A 186 -19.21 -2.78 37.06
C ARG A 186 -19.30 -1.33 36.59
N ARG A 187 -19.47 -1.10 35.30
CA ARG A 187 -19.47 0.25 34.68
C ARG A 187 -20.54 1.21 35.21
N HIS A 188 -21.65 0.70 35.75
CA HIS A 188 -22.78 1.55 36.19
C HIS A 188 -22.46 2.36 37.44
N ALA A 189 -21.80 1.76 38.44
CA ALA A 189 -21.51 2.38 39.74
C ALA A 189 -20.25 1.79 40.41
N GLY A 190 -19.36 1.14 39.66
CA GLY A 190 -18.13 0.56 40.21
C GLY A 190 -16.97 1.55 40.27
N GLY A 191 -17.10 2.69 39.60
CA GLY A 191 -16.02 3.63 39.36
C GLY A 191 -15.53 4.30 40.63
N CYS A 192 -14.24 4.62 40.66
CA CYS A 192 -13.61 5.26 41.81
C CYS A 192 -12.53 6.25 41.42
N VAL A 193 -12.20 7.10 42.39
CA VAL A 193 -11.09 8.06 42.38
C VAL A 193 -10.09 7.64 43.45
N ILE A 194 -8.84 7.46 43.05
CA ILE A 194 -7.76 6.91 43.87
C ILE A 194 -6.74 8.02 44.09
N GLU A 195 -6.38 8.29 45.33
CA GLU A 195 -5.24 9.12 45.69
C GLU A 195 -3.96 8.26 45.59
N VAL A 196 -2.93 8.78 44.94
CA VAL A 196 -1.75 8.00 44.52
C VAL A 196 -0.72 7.82 45.63
N GLU A 197 -0.52 8.82 46.50
CA GLU A 197 0.50 8.82 47.55
C GLU A 197 0.22 7.75 48.62
N ASP A 198 -0.98 7.75 49.17
CA ASP A 198 -1.42 6.88 50.26
C ASP A 198 -2.26 5.68 49.77
N ASN A 199 -2.56 5.62 48.46
CA ASN A 199 -3.42 4.61 47.84
C ASN A 199 -4.87 4.60 48.36
N GLU A 200 -5.34 5.73 48.90
CA GLU A 200 -6.69 5.85 49.43
C GLU A 200 -7.73 5.99 48.31
N ILE A 201 -8.88 5.34 48.48
CA ILE A 201 -10.02 5.57 47.59
C ILE A 201 -10.84 6.73 48.14
N VAL A 202 -10.63 7.92 47.58
CA VAL A 202 -11.26 9.16 48.06
C VAL A 202 -12.72 9.31 47.65
N LEU A 203 -13.14 8.59 46.61
CA LEU A 203 -14.52 8.53 46.16
C LEU A 203 -14.78 7.24 45.39
N ASP A 204 -15.97 6.66 45.52
CA ASP A 204 -16.42 5.53 44.73
C ASP A 204 -17.87 5.71 44.26
N SER A 205 -18.46 4.63 43.74
CA SER A 205 -19.84 4.61 43.30
C SER A 205 -20.14 5.51 42.09
N LEU A 206 -19.11 5.82 41.29
CA LEU A 206 -19.23 6.60 40.06
C LEU A 206 -19.51 5.71 38.85
N SER A 207 -20.17 6.29 37.85
CA SER A 207 -20.43 5.67 36.55
C SER A 207 -19.32 6.05 35.57
N MET A 208 -18.40 5.12 35.34
CA MET A 208 -17.26 5.28 34.43
C MET A 208 -16.52 6.63 34.56
N PRO A 209 -15.97 6.96 35.75
CA PRO A 209 -15.35 8.26 35.97
C PRO A 209 -14.13 8.49 35.07
N HIS A 210 -13.88 9.74 34.69
CA HIS A 210 -12.80 10.11 33.78
C HIS A 210 -12.24 11.53 34.04
N SER A 211 -11.06 11.80 33.48
CA SER A 211 -10.40 13.12 33.42
C SER A 211 -10.41 13.89 34.75
N PRO A 212 -9.88 13.35 35.85
CA PRO A 212 -9.78 14.09 37.09
C PRO A 212 -8.84 15.29 36.92
N ARG A 213 -9.19 16.46 37.47
CA ARG A 213 -8.35 17.67 37.48
C ARG A 213 -8.43 18.36 38.83
N VAL A 214 -7.29 18.72 39.41
CA VAL A 214 -7.25 19.55 40.62
C VAL A 214 -7.21 21.01 40.19
N TYR A 215 -8.21 21.79 40.59
CA TYR A 215 -8.30 23.21 40.25
C TYR A 215 -9.03 24.01 41.34
N ARG A 216 -8.39 25.09 41.81
CA ARG A 216 -8.88 25.96 42.92
C ARG A 216 -9.29 25.14 44.15
N ASP A 217 -8.37 24.33 44.65
CA ASP A 217 -8.53 23.48 45.84
C ASP A 217 -9.69 22.47 45.77
N ARG A 218 -10.15 22.13 44.56
CA ARG A 218 -11.16 21.10 44.32
C ARG A 218 -10.66 20.07 43.33
N LEU A 219 -11.01 18.81 43.58
CA LEU A 219 -10.82 17.71 42.65
C LEU A 219 -12.06 17.57 41.77
N TRP A 220 -11.99 18.08 40.55
CA TRP A 220 -13.03 17.97 39.53
C TRP A 220 -12.95 16.63 38.81
N VAL A 221 -14.09 16.00 38.57
CA VAL A 221 -14.18 14.67 37.94
C VAL A 221 -15.38 14.63 37.00
N LEU A 222 -15.22 13.92 35.88
CA LEU A 222 -16.34 13.58 35.01
C LEU A 222 -16.97 12.28 35.49
N ASN A 223 -18.24 12.30 35.86
CA ASN A 223 -19.05 11.10 36.06
C ASN A 223 -19.65 10.71 34.70
N SER A 224 -18.80 10.22 33.80
CA SER A 224 -19.07 10.18 32.36
C SER A 224 -20.28 9.34 31.98
N GLY A 225 -20.51 8.22 32.67
CA GLY A 225 -21.67 7.36 32.44
C GLY A 225 -23.00 7.95 32.93
N ALA A 226 -22.97 9.04 33.69
CA ALA A 226 -24.15 9.81 34.09
C ALA A 226 -24.27 11.16 33.35
N GLY A 227 -23.26 11.54 32.55
CA GLY A 227 -23.20 12.83 31.88
C GLY A 227 -23.03 14.01 32.83
N GLU A 228 -22.32 13.86 33.96
CA GLU A 228 -22.15 14.93 34.94
C GLU A 228 -20.69 15.39 35.09
N LEU A 229 -20.48 16.71 35.07
CA LEU A 229 -19.30 17.34 35.64
C LEU A 229 -19.58 17.67 37.10
N GLY A 230 -18.66 17.35 38.00
CA GLY A 230 -18.74 17.70 39.41
C GLY A 230 -17.37 17.70 40.09
N TRP A 231 -17.37 17.83 41.41
CA TRP A 231 -16.15 17.78 42.22
C TRP A 231 -16.32 16.85 43.43
N VAL A 232 -15.21 16.38 43.98
CA VAL A 232 -15.16 15.50 45.15
C VAL A 232 -15.19 16.34 46.42
N ASP A 233 -16.24 16.21 47.23
CA ASP A 233 -16.27 16.76 48.58
C ASP A 233 -15.59 15.79 49.54
N HIS A 234 -14.29 16.01 49.80
CA HIS A 234 -13.50 15.20 50.71
C HIS A 234 -14.06 15.16 52.15
N ARG A 235 -14.77 16.20 52.60
CA ARG A 235 -15.35 16.21 53.96
C ARG A 235 -16.61 15.38 54.04
N ALA A 236 -17.41 15.41 52.98
CA ALA A 236 -18.68 14.67 52.91
C ALA A 236 -18.53 13.26 52.33
N GLY A 237 -17.40 12.94 51.69
CA GLY A 237 -17.17 11.67 51.03
C GLY A 237 -18.12 11.42 49.84
N ARG A 238 -18.54 12.47 49.13
CA ARG A 238 -19.51 12.37 48.03
C ARG A 238 -19.11 13.18 46.80
N PHE A 239 -19.68 12.80 45.66
CA PHE A 239 -19.64 13.56 44.42
C PHE A 239 -20.67 14.69 44.46
N GLU A 240 -20.22 15.92 44.19
CA GLU A 240 -21.09 17.09 44.07
C GLU A 240 -21.29 17.44 42.59
N PRO A 241 -22.43 17.07 41.97
CA PRO A 241 -22.70 17.37 40.58
C PRO A 241 -22.90 18.88 40.38
N VAL A 242 -22.27 19.43 39.35
CA VAL A 242 -22.30 20.86 39.01
C VAL A 242 -23.05 21.11 37.70
N ALA A 243 -22.82 20.28 36.69
CA ALA A 243 -23.46 20.43 35.38
C ALA A 243 -23.78 19.08 34.74
N PHE A 244 -24.92 19.01 34.07
CA PHE A 244 -25.27 17.89 33.19
C PHE A 244 -24.95 18.23 31.74
N CYS A 245 -24.32 17.30 31.03
CA CYS A 245 -23.99 17.39 29.61
C CYS A 245 -24.67 16.25 28.84
N PRO A 246 -25.33 16.53 27.70
CA PRO A 246 -26.11 15.54 26.97
C PRO A 246 -25.19 14.66 26.09
N GLY A 247 -24.30 13.89 26.70
CA GLY A 247 -23.38 12.99 25.99
C GLY A 247 -22.43 12.27 26.95
N TYR A 248 -21.79 11.21 26.46
CA TYR A 248 -20.76 10.49 27.22
C TYR A 248 -19.52 11.38 27.32
N MET A 249 -19.13 11.76 28.53
CA MET A 249 -18.08 12.77 28.73
C MET A 249 -16.68 12.12 28.69
N ARG A 250 -15.76 12.68 27.89
CA ARG A 250 -14.33 12.31 27.89
C ARG A 250 -13.48 13.52 27.59
N GLY A 251 -12.38 13.63 28.32
CA GLY A 251 -11.51 14.79 28.26
C GLY A 251 -12.07 15.97 29.02
N MET A 252 -11.22 16.58 29.84
CA MET A 252 -11.52 17.85 30.50
C MET A 252 -10.26 18.71 30.59
N ALA A 253 -10.41 19.97 30.21
CA ALA A 253 -9.45 21.02 30.46
C ALA A 253 -10.13 22.16 31.22
N VAL A 254 -9.37 22.92 32.01
CA VAL A 254 -9.90 24.04 32.79
C VAL A 254 -9.09 25.29 32.46
N HIS A 255 -9.78 26.40 32.18
CA HIS A 255 -9.16 27.70 31.91
C HIS A 255 -10.01 28.83 32.48
N GLY A 256 -9.42 29.64 33.36
CA GLY A 256 -10.13 30.71 34.06
C GLY A 256 -11.29 30.17 34.90
N ASP A 257 -12.50 30.66 34.64
CA ASP A 257 -13.72 30.23 35.32
C ASP A 257 -14.47 29.09 34.60
N TYR A 258 -13.86 28.49 33.57
CA TYR A 258 -14.54 27.53 32.69
C TYR A 258 -13.88 26.15 32.66
N ALA A 259 -14.70 25.11 32.67
CA ALA A 259 -14.30 23.77 32.22
C ALA A 259 -14.72 23.54 30.76
N ILE A 260 -13.81 23.01 29.96
CA ILE A 260 -14.05 22.57 28.59
C ILE A 260 -14.09 21.05 28.62
N VAL A 261 -15.23 20.47 28.27
CA VAL A 261 -15.46 19.02 28.34
C VAL A 261 -15.80 18.47 26.96
N GLY A 262 -15.12 17.39 26.56
CA GLY A 262 -15.47 16.63 25.37
C GLY A 262 -16.68 15.73 25.60
N LEU A 263 -17.61 15.71 24.65
CA LEU A 263 -18.78 14.85 24.62
C LEU A 263 -18.75 13.93 23.41
N SER A 264 -19.16 12.70 23.63
CA SER A 264 -19.28 11.65 22.63
C SER A 264 -20.71 11.10 22.62
N LYS A 265 -21.17 10.64 21.46
CA LYS A 265 -22.39 9.84 21.40
C LYS A 265 -22.11 8.45 21.97
N PRO A 266 -22.96 7.89 22.85
CA PRO A 266 -22.81 6.53 23.34
C PRO A 266 -22.77 5.52 22.19
N ARG A 267 -21.89 4.51 22.26
CA ARG A 267 -21.80 3.46 21.23
C ARG A 267 -23.03 2.56 21.29
N GLN A 268 -23.42 1.96 20.16
CA GLN A 268 -24.36 0.83 20.15
C GLN A 268 -23.74 -0.50 20.63
N GLU A 269 -22.45 -0.50 20.99
CA GLU A 269 -21.77 -1.63 21.62
C GLU A 269 -22.25 -1.85 23.07
N ARG A 270 -22.31 -3.12 23.51
CA ARG A 270 -22.80 -3.52 24.85
C ARG A 270 -22.11 -2.84 26.05
N ALA A 271 -20.93 -2.26 25.88
CA ALA A 271 -20.16 -1.64 26.96
C ALA A 271 -20.55 -0.18 27.28
N PHE A 272 -21.24 0.52 26.36
CA PHE A 272 -21.62 1.94 26.54
C PHE A 272 -23.13 2.17 26.47
N SER A 273 -23.92 1.09 26.37
CA SER A 273 -25.38 1.10 26.44
C SER A 273 -25.90 0.72 27.83
N GLY A 274 -27.06 1.27 28.21
CA GLY A 274 -27.71 1.05 29.49
C GLY A 274 -27.08 1.83 30.64
N LEU A 275 -26.41 2.94 30.35
CA LEU A 275 -25.81 3.81 31.37
C LEU A 275 -26.86 4.79 31.91
N ALA A 276 -26.61 5.36 33.09
CA ALA A 276 -27.52 6.34 33.71
C ALA A 276 -27.75 7.58 32.81
N LEU A 277 -26.82 7.87 31.90
CA LEU A 277 -26.97 8.86 30.85
C LEU A 277 -28.21 8.62 29.97
N ASP A 278 -28.51 7.38 29.60
CA ASP A 278 -29.64 7.05 28.71
C ASP A 278 -30.98 7.41 29.38
N ASP A 279 -31.11 7.15 30.68
CA ASP A 279 -32.30 7.51 31.47
C ASP A 279 -32.42 9.02 31.59
N ARG A 280 -31.32 9.72 31.90
CA ARG A 280 -31.30 11.17 32.09
C ARG A 280 -31.57 11.94 30.80
N LEU A 281 -31.08 11.45 29.66
CA LEU A 281 -31.37 12.01 28.34
C LEU A 281 -32.87 11.93 28.04
N ARG A 282 -33.50 10.78 28.34
CA ARG A 282 -34.96 10.62 28.22
C ARG A 282 -35.74 11.51 29.18
N GLU A 283 -35.34 11.59 30.45
CA GLU A 283 -35.98 12.46 31.45
C GLU A 283 -35.90 13.94 31.08
N LYS A 284 -34.85 14.35 30.37
CA LYS A 284 -34.59 15.73 29.96
C LYS A 284 -35.00 16.04 28.51
N ASP A 285 -35.66 15.10 27.83
CA ASP A 285 -36.10 15.23 26.43
C ASP A 285 -34.98 15.71 25.50
N SER A 286 -33.83 15.02 25.56
CA SER A 286 -32.64 15.37 24.78
C SER A 286 -31.99 14.15 24.16
N ASP A 287 -31.45 14.33 22.95
CA ASP A 287 -30.55 13.36 22.30
C ASP A 287 -29.10 13.54 22.74
N ALA A 288 -28.31 12.48 22.61
CA ALA A 288 -26.86 12.52 22.83
C ALA A 288 -26.13 13.33 21.74
N ARG A 289 -25.15 14.14 22.16
CA ARG A 289 -24.38 15.06 21.32
C ARG A 289 -22.89 14.74 21.33
N CYS A 290 -22.23 15.11 20.23
CA CYS A 290 -20.78 15.02 20.06
C CYS A 290 -20.21 16.44 19.92
N GLY A 291 -19.13 16.76 20.63
CA GLY A 291 -18.49 18.08 20.57
C GLY A 291 -17.91 18.56 21.90
N LEU A 292 -17.64 19.86 22.02
CA LEU A 292 -17.06 20.49 23.22
C LEU A 292 -18.08 21.37 23.94
N TRP A 293 -18.24 21.17 25.25
CA TRP A 293 -19.11 21.95 26.12
C TRP A 293 -18.27 22.79 27.07
N VAL A 294 -18.53 24.11 27.10
CA VAL A 294 -17.84 25.07 27.96
C VAL A 294 -18.76 25.41 29.12
N ILE A 295 -18.39 25.01 30.33
CA ILE A 295 -19.22 25.09 31.54
C ILE A 295 -18.61 26.14 32.46
N ASP A 296 -19.40 27.12 32.90
CA ASP A 296 -19.00 28.07 33.93
C ASP A 296 -18.99 27.37 35.30
N LEU A 297 -17.82 27.28 35.93
CA LEU A 297 -17.61 26.55 37.18
C LEU A 297 -18.29 27.21 38.39
N ARG A 298 -18.71 28.47 38.28
CA ARG A 298 -19.37 29.21 39.36
C ARG A 298 -20.87 28.92 39.41
N SER A 299 -21.49 28.81 38.23
CA SER A 299 -22.94 28.63 38.10
C SER A 299 -23.36 27.22 37.69
N GLY A 300 -22.45 26.43 37.11
CA GLY A 300 -22.75 25.13 36.49
C GLY A 300 -23.47 25.23 35.14
N THR A 301 -23.62 26.43 34.58
CA THR A 301 -24.31 26.63 33.30
C THR A 301 -23.38 26.39 32.11
N VAL A 302 -23.90 25.79 31.04
CA VAL A 302 -23.21 25.70 29.75
C VAL A 302 -23.16 27.09 29.11
N ALA A 303 -21.99 27.74 29.16
CA ALA A 303 -21.78 29.07 28.61
C ALA A 303 -21.66 29.05 27.08
N HIS A 304 -20.91 28.08 26.55
CA HIS A 304 -20.69 27.93 25.11
C HIS A 304 -20.59 26.46 24.71
N TRP A 305 -20.71 26.18 23.41
CA TRP A 305 -20.53 24.86 22.85
C TRP A 305 -20.01 24.90 21.41
N LEU A 306 -19.34 23.82 21.02
CA LEU A 306 -19.00 23.44 19.65
C LEU A 306 -19.57 22.04 19.43
N GLN A 307 -20.43 21.87 18.43
CA GLN A 307 -21.10 20.61 18.12
C GLN A 307 -20.60 20.06 16.79
N MET A 308 -20.37 18.74 16.74
CA MET A 308 -19.92 18.02 15.55
C MET A 308 -21.00 17.06 15.06
N GLU A 309 -21.26 17.10 13.76
CA GLU A 309 -22.20 16.22 13.06
C GLU A 309 -21.53 15.54 11.86
N GLY A 310 -22.05 14.39 11.44
CA GLY A 310 -21.46 13.58 10.36
C GLY A 310 -20.60 12.42 10.90
N VAL A 311 -19.43 12.21 10.30
CA VAL A 311 -18.57 11.03 10.58
C VAL A 311 -17.88 11.04 11.95
N VAL A 312 -17.77 12.21 12.63
CA VAL A 312 -17.16 12.32 13.96
C VAL A 312 -18.24 12.28 15.03
N ILE A 313 -18.37 11.15 15.71
CA ILE A 313 -19.35 10.93 16.78
C ILE A 313 -18.72 10.68 18.16
N GLU A 314 -17.39 10.59 18.23
CA GLU A 314 -16.64 10.31 19.47
C GLU A 314 -15.41 11.22 19.56
N LEU A 315 -15.32 11.97 20.66
CA LEU A 315 -14.12 12.65 21.14
C LEU A 315 -13.48 11.83 22.27
N TYR A 316 -12.17 12.00 22.46
CA TYR A 316 -11.43 11.24 23.47
C TYR A 316 -10.81 12.14 24.55
N ASP A 317 -9.97 13.10 24.19
CA ASP A 317 -9.42 14.06 25.16
C ASP A 317 -9.44 15.49 24.62
N VAL A 318 -9.33 16.48 25.52
CA VAL A 318 -9.32 17.91 25.21
C VAL A 318 -8.24 18.64 25.99
N ALA A 319 -7.56 19.57 25.34
CA ALA A 319 -6.57 20.44 25.93
C ALA A 319 -6.75 21.89 25.49
N VAL A 320 -6.32 22.82 26.35
CA VAL A 320 -6.32 24.26 26.09
C VAL A 320 -4.92 24.69 25.65
N LEU A 321 -4.85 25.62 24.69
CA LEU A 321 -3.63 26.24 24.19
C LEU A 321 -3.65 27.73 24.55
N PRO A 322 -3.09 28.13 25.71
CA PRO A 322 -3.12 29.51 26.17
C PRO A 322 -2.27 30.43 25.30
N GLY A 323 -2.77 31.62 24.98
CA GLY A 323 -2.09 32.62 24.18
C GLY A 323 -1.91 32.24 22.71
N VAL A 324 -2.57 31.18 22.24
CA VAL A 324 -2.52 30.71 20.86
C VAL A 324 -3.81 31.09 20.16
N ARG A 325 -3.72 31.75 19.00
CA ARG A 325 -4.88 32.22 18.24
C ARG A 325 -5.24 31.29 17.09
N ARG A 326 -4.27 30.77 16.36
CA ARG A 326 -4.51 29.92 15.19
C ARG A 326 -3.45 28.82 15.07
N PRO A 327 -3.65 27.69 15.76
CA PRO A 327 -2.71 26.59 15.74
C PRO A 327 -2.88 25.69 14.51
N MET A 328 -1.76 25.12 14.07
CA MET A 328 -1.69 23.96 13.18
C MET A 328 -0.66 22.96 13.67
N ALA A 329 -0.71 21.74 13.13
CA ALA A 329 0.26 20.69 13.37
C ALA A 329 0.74 20.08 12.05
N LEU A 330 1.99 19.62 12.00
CA LEU A 330 2.50 18.88 10.85
C LEU A 330 2.29 17.37 11.02
N GLY A 331 2.01 16.68 9.93
CA GLY A 331 1.90 15.23 9.89
C GLY A 331 3.07 14.59 9.12
N PHE A 332 3.18 13.26 9.18
CA PHE A 332 4.26 12.50 8.50
C PHE A 332 4.07 12.32 7.00
N GLN A 333 2.90 12.69 6.48
CA GLN A 333 2.49 12.43 5.09
C GLN A 333 2.16 13.73 4.34
N THR A 334 2.63 14.88 4.83
CA THR A 334 2.33 16.21 4.29
C THR A 334 3.61 16.94 3.93
N ASP A 335 3.65 17.66 2.82
CA ASP A 335 4.87 18.32 2.31
C ASP A 335 5.41 19.43 3.21
N GLU A 336 4.54 20.01 4.04
CA GLU A 336 4.90 21.03 5.03
C GLU A 336 6.01 20.53 5.97
N ILE A 337 6.04 19.22 6.31
CA ILE A 337 7.09 18.65 7.17
C ILE A 337 8.45 18.58 6.47
N GLN A 338 8.48 18.54 5.13
CA GLN A 338 9.72 18.56 4.36
C GLN A 338 10.31 19.98 4.24
N ARG A 339 9.46 21.01 4.29
CA ARG A 339 9.84 22.40 4.01
C ARG A 339 10.10 23.21 5.27
N LEU A 340 9.35 22.96 6.35
CA LEU A 340 9.51 23.69 7.61
C LEU A 340 10.68 23.13 8.43
N LEU A 341 11.90 23.44 8.01
CA LEU A 341 13.13 23.10 8.70
C LEU A 341 13.56 24.25 9.61
N THR A 342 13.53 24.03 10.92
CA THR A 342 14.04 24.96 11.93
C THR A 342 15.42 24.52 12.41
N ILE A 343 16.37 25.44 12.43
CA ILE A 343 17.74 25.18 12.89
C ILE A 343 17.92 25.83 14.26
N ASP A 344 18.41 25.06 15.24
CA ASP A 344 18.78 25.60 16.54
C ASP A 344 20.07 26.42 16.41
N THR A 345 19.97 27.74 16.54
CA THR A 345 21.10 28.68 16.40
C THR A 345 21.79 28.97 17.74
N GLN A 346 21.64 28.10 18.74
CA GLN A 346 22.45 28.17 19.97
C GLN A 346 23.95 28.30 19.62
N PRO A 347 24.72 29.10 20.37
CA PRO A 347 26.15 29.21 20.13
C PRO A 347 26.77 27.82 20.18
N THR A 348 27.34 27.39 19.05
CA THR A 348 27.98 26.10 18.90
C THR A 348 28.91 25.87 20.09
N PRO A 349 28.83 24.74 20.81
CA PRO A 349 29.91 24.36 21.70
C PRO A 349 31.20 24.43 20.89
N THR A 350 32.20 25.17 21.35
CA THR A 350 33.54 25.10 20.77
C THR A 350 34.04 23.68 20.95
N PHE A 351 33.74 22.82 19.97
CA PHE A 351 34.49 21.60 19.77
C PHE A 351 35.92 22.08 19.57
N ALA A 352 36.81 21.72 20.52
CA ALA A 352 38.23 21.92 20.33
C ALA A 352 38.54 21.42 18.91
N ARG A 353 39.06 22.31 18.07
CA ARG A 353 39.51 21.93 16.73
C ARG A 353 40.27 20.63 16.89
N LEU A 354 39.79 19.56 16.27
CA LEU A 354 40.60 18.37 16.07
C LEU A 354 41.90 18.90 15.46
N HIS A 355 42.98 18.83 16.24
CA HIS A 355 44.31 19.04 15.72
C HIS A 355 44.48 18.00 14.62
N VAL A 356 44.29 18.41 13.37
CA VAL A 356 44.86 17.73 12.24
C VAL A 356 46.36 17.81 12.51
N ALA A 357 46.93 16.68 12.94
CA ALA A 357 48.37 16.54 13.04
C ALA A 357 48.95 16.90 11.67
N ASP A 358 49.98 17.74 11.72
CA ASP A 358 50.80 18.20 10.62
C ASP A 358 51.02 17.09 9.56
N PRO A 359 50.70 17.32 8.27
CA PRO A 359 50.94 16.35 7.19
C PRO A 359 52.42 16.04 6.92
N ALA A 360 53.36 16.52 7.74
CA ALA A 360 54.79 16.45 7.48
C ALA A 360 55.51 15.16 7.91
N SER A 361 54.87 14.16 8.55
CA SER A 361 55.67 13.11 9.23
C SER A 361 55.59 11.67 8.72
N HIS A 362 54.90 11.31 7.64
CA HIS A 362 54.93 9.92 7.13
C HIS A 362 55.14 9.85 5.60
N ALA A 363 56.36 10.17 5.16
CA ALA A 363 56.87 9.76 3.85
C ALA A 363 58.23 9.07 4.04
N ALA A 364 58.20 7.74 4.22
CA ALA A 364 59.39 6.91 4.18
C ALA A 364 59.17 5.70 3.26
N ARG A 365 59.78 5.82 2.08
CA ARG A 365 60.46 4.78 1.28
C ARG A 365 59.62 3.77 0.48
N LEU A 366 59.58 4.01 -0.84
CA LEU A 366 59.75 2.99 -1.88
C LEU A 366 60.82 3.50 -2.90
N PRO A 367 61.59 2.60 -3.56
CA PRO A 367 62.88 2.91 -4.20
C PRO A 367 62.75 3.46 -5.64
N PRO A 368 63.85 3.97 -6.25
CA PRO A 368 63.77 4.72 -7.50
C PRO A 368 63.78 3.81 -8.73
N ALA A 369 62.90 4.07 -9.70
CA ALA A 369 63.10 3.65 -11.09
C ALA A 369 63.45 4.89 -11.92
N GLY A 370 64.60 4.81 -12.60
CA GLY A 370 65.36 5.95 -13.08
C GLY A 370 65.02 6.49 -14.47
N GLY A 371 65.72 7.59 -14.77
CA GLY A 371 66.17 7.99 -16.12
C GLY A 371 65.15 8.76 -16.98
N PRO A 372 65.41 10.04 -17.31
CA PRO A 372 64.58 10.79 -18.24
C PRO A 372 64.95 10.45 -19.70
N PRO A 373 64.03 10.51 -20.66
CA PRO A 373 64.36 10.93 -22.01
C PRO A 373 64.24 12.46 -22.14
N ARG A 374 65.08 12.97 -23.02
CA ARG A 374 65.40 14.37 -23.37
C ARG A 374 64.21 15.22 -23.85
N PRO A 375 64.38 16.56 -23.88
CA PRO A 375 63.28 17.51 -23.96
C PRO A 375 62.71 17.62 -25.37
N ALA A 376 61.38 17.69 -25.45
CA ALA A 376 60.68 18.36 -26.54
C ALA A 376 60.37 19.81 -26.09
N SER A 377 60.54 20.75 -27.01
CA SER A 377 60.43 22.20 -26.86
C SER A 377 59.12 22.67 -26.19
N PRO A 378 59.09 23.85 -25.54
CA PRO A 378 57.92 24.31 -24.81
C PRO A 378 56.84 24.80 -25.79
N ALA A 379 55.79 24.00 -25.98
CA ALA A 379 54.53 24.48 -26.51
C ALA A 379 53.75 25.15 -25.37
N THR A 380 53.27 26.37 -25.60
CA THR A 380 52.57 27.17 -24.60
C THR A 380 51.23 26.51 -24.19
N PRO A 381 50.94 26.32 -22.89
CA PRO A 381 49.63 25.84 -22.40
C PRO A 381 48.42 26.61 -22.96
N ASP A 382 48.62 27.88 -23.37
CA ASP A 382 47.59 28.71 -23.97
C ASP A 382 47.12 28.23 -25.36
N ALA A 383 47.99 27.59 -26.14
CA ALA A 383 47.65 27.10 -27.49
C ALA A 383 46.76 25.86 -27.43
N ALA A 384 47.07 24.90 -26.55
CA ALA A 384 46.21 23.74 -26.30
C ALA A 384 44.83 24.16 -25.79
N ARG A 385 44.77 25.17 -24.90
CA ARG A 385 43.52 25.73 -24.39
C ARG A 385 42.69 26.41 -25.48
N ALA A 386 43.34 27.11 -26.42
CA ALA A 386 42.66 27.76 -27.55
C ALA A 386 42.02 26.74 -28.49
N GLU A 387 42.76 25.69 -28.88
CA GLU A 387 42.23 24.57 -29.68
C GLU A 387 41.07 23.86 -28.97
N TYR A 388 41.21 23.60 -27.67
CA TYR A 388 40.14 23.01 -26.86
C TYR A 388 38.88 23.88 -26.84
N GLN A 389 39.02 25.20 -26.69
CA GLN A 389 37.89 26.12 -26.67
C GLN A 389 37.19 26.19 -28.03
N LEU A 390 37.95 26.20 -29.13
CA LEU A 390 37.39 26.16 -30.48
C LEU A 390 36.61 24.85 -30.72
N GLY A 391 37.15 23.72 -30.27
CA GLY A 391 36.43 22.44 -30.29
C GLY A 391 35.11 22.48 -29.50
N ASN A 392 35.09 23.14 -28.32
CA ASN A 392 33.86 23.31 -27.54
C ASN A 392 32.82 24.17 -28.27
N ASP A 393 33.25 25.24 -28.94
CA ASP A 393 32.35 26.15 -29.65
C ASP A 393 31.74 25.48 -30.90
N LEU A 394 32.54 24.69 -31.62
CA LEU A 394 32.06 23.86 -32.73
C LEU A 394 31.11 22.75 -32.28
N ALA A 395 31.43 22.07 -31.16
CA ALA A 395 30.54 21.06 -30.60
C ALA A 395 29.19 21.64 -30.17
N LYS A 396 29.17 22.86 -29.61
CA LYS A 396 27.92 23.59 -29.31
C LYS A 396 27.12 23.94 -30.57
N ALA A 397 27.81 24.22 -31.67
CA ALA A 397 27.18 24.45 -32.98
C ALA A 397 26.73 23.15 -33.69
N GLY A 398 27.00 21.97 -33.11
CA GLY A 398 26.65 20.67 -33.69
C GLY A 398 27.64 20.17 -34.75
N HIS A 399 28.76 20.87 -34.97
CA HIS A 399 29.79 20.49 -35.95
C HIS A 399 30.78 19.50 -35.33
N PHE A 400 30.31 18.28 -35.04
CA PHE A 400 31.09 17.29 -34.28
C PHE A 400 32.36 16.81 -35.00
N THR A 401 32.33 16.67 -36.33
CA THR A 401 33.51 16.27 -37.12
C THR A 401 34.65 17.29 -37.03
N GLU A 402 34.32 18.58 -37.11
CA GLU A 402 35.32 19.66 -36.97
C GLU A 402 35.79 19.78 -35.52
N ALA A 403 34.89 19.62 -34.55
CA ALA A 403 35.24 19.63 -33.13
C ALA A 403 36.25 18.51 -32.78
N VAL A 404 36.09 17.31 -33.35
CA VAL A 404 37.05 16.20 -33.21
C VAL A 404 38.46 16.64 -33.62
N ALA A 405 38.61 17.27 -34.79
CA ALA A 405 39.92 17.71 -35.29
C ALA A 405 40.61 18.72 -34.35
N HIS A 406 39.83 19.64 -33.75
CA HIS A 406 40.34 20.62 -32.79
C HIS A 406 40.66 20.00 -31.42
N TYR A 407 39.87 19.03 -30.93
CA TYR A 407 40.23 18.30 -29.72
C TYR A 407 41.49 17.45 -29.92
N GLU A 408 41.66 16.81 -31.07
CA GLU A 408 42.91 16.10 -31.41
C GLU A 408 44.09 17.06 -31.52
N ALA A 409 43.89 18.28 -32.05
CA ALA A 409 44.92 19.32 -32.07
C ALA A 409 45.32 19.75 -30.65
N ALA A 410 44.33 19.96 -29.76
CA ALA A 410 44.57 20.24 -28.35
C ALA A 410 45.36 19.11 -27.68
N LEU A 411 45.04 17.84 -27.98
CA LEU A 411 45.72 16.66 -27.42
C LEU A 411 47.12 16.41 -28.02
N ARG A 412 47.39 16.85 -29.24
CA ARG A 412 48.76 16.87 -29.80
C ARG A 412 49.65 17.87 -29.05
N LEU A 413 49.07 18.99 -28.61
CA LEU A 413 49.76 20.04 -27.87
C LEU A 413 49.88 19.73 -26.37
N ASP A 414 48.85 19.14 -25.77
CA ASP A 414 48.82 18.65 -24.40
C ASP A 414 48.13 17.26 -24.31
N PRO A 415 48.91 16.16 -24.40
CA PRO A 415 48.38 14.80 -24.32
C PRO A 415 47.69 14.47 -22.98
N ARG A 416 47.92 15.26 -21.93
CA ARG A 416 47.38 15.06 -20.58
C ARG A 416 46.13 15.91 -20.31
N HIS A 417 45.56 16.56 -21.32
CA HIS A 417 44.37 17.40 -21.16
C HIS A 417 43.09 16.55 -21.00
N VAL A 418 42.75 16.16 -19.76
CA VAL A 418 41.61 15.28 -19.41
C VAL A 418 40.30 15.73 -20.05
N ASN A 419 39.97 17.03 -19.97
CA ASN A 419 38.73 17.57 -20.53
C ASN A 419 38.65 17.48 -22.06
N ALA A 420 39.80 17.44 -22.76
CA ALA A 420 39.84 17.31 -24.21
C ALA A 420 39.61 15.86 -24.61
N HIS A 421 40.19 14.89 -23.89
CA HIS A 421 39.85 13.47 -24.05
C HIS A 421 38.35 13.20 -23.80
N VAL A 422 37.77 13.75 -22.74
CA VAL A 422 36.32 13.58 -22.45
C VAL A 422 35.43 14.20 -23.53
N ASN A 423 35.74 15.40 -24.00
CA ASN A 423 34.92 16.07 -25.01
C ASN A 423 35.13 15.46 -26.41
N LEU A 424 36.32 14.97 -26.72
CA LEU A 424 36.60 14.16 -27.91
C LEU A 424 35.75 12.88 -27.90
N GLY A 425 35.75 12.13 -26.79
CA GLY A 425 34.90 10.94 -26.65
C GLY A 425 33.41 11.24 -26.79
N THR A 426 32.97 12.40 -26.30
CA THR A 426 31.57 12.85 -26.44
C THR A 426 31.23 13.16 -27.91
N ALA A 427 32.13 13.83 -28.64
CA ALA A 427 31.95 14.13 -30.05
C ALA A 427 31.95 12.84 -30.91
N GLN A 428 32.86 11.90 -30.63
CA GLN A 428 32.91 10.60 -31.30
C GLN A 428 31.63 9.78 -31.07
N HIS A 429 31.11 9.78 -29.84
CA HIS A 429 29.82 9.15 -29.55
C HIS A 429 28.69 9.78 -30.38
N ARG A 430 28.63 11.12 -30.49
CA ARG A 430 27.62 11.80 -31.33
C ARG A 430 27.74 11.48 -32.82
N LEU A 431 28.94 11.12 -33.29
CA LEU A 431 29.19 10.65 -34.66
C LEU A 431 28.90 9.15 -34.86
N GLY A 432 28.57 8.42 -33.79
CA GLY A 432 28.25 7.00 -33.82
C GLY A 432 29.45 6.06 -33.69
N ASP A 433 30.68 6.59 -33.51
CA ASP A 433 31.87 5.76 -33.27
C ASP A 433 32.04 5.46 -31.78
N LEU A 434 31.37 4.39 -31.35
CA LEU A 434 31.36 3.96 -29.94
C LEU A 434 32.73 3.45 -29.46
N ASP A 435 33.51 2.80 -30.33
CA ASP A 435 34.82 2.26 -29.95
C ASP A 435 35.83 3.40 -29.74
N ALA A 436 35.86 4.38 -30.65
CA ALA A 436 36.68 5.58 -30.47
C ALA A 436 36.28 6.35 -29.21
N ALA A 437 34.97 6.48 -28.94
CA ALA A 437 34.48 7.15 -27.74
C ALA A 437 34.95 6.46 -26.44
N ILE A 438 34.84 5.13 -26.35
CA ILE A 438 35.33 4.35 -25.20
C ILE A 438 36.82 4.53 -25.01
N ALA A 439 37.61 4.44 -26.08
CA ALA A 439 39.07 4.62 -26.01
C ALA A 439 39.43 6.01 -25.45
N CYS A 440 38.72 7.06 -25.87
CA CYS A 440 38.93 8.42 -25.35
C CYS A 440 38.63 8.53 -23.85
N TYR A 441 37.55 7.92 -23.36
CA TYR A 441 37.24 7.92 -21.92
C TYR A 441 38.23 7.09 -21.10
N GLN A 442 38.70 5.95 -21.62
CA GLN A 442 39.75 5.16 -20.99
C GLN A 442 41.06 5.93 -20.92
N HIS A 443 41.43 6.68 -21.96
CA HIS A 443 42.58 7.58 -21.93
C HIS A 443 42.41 8.71 -20.91
N ALA A 444 41.22 9.32 -20.82
CA ALA A 444 40.94 10.32 -19.78
C ALA A 444 41.16 9.76 -18.38
N LEU A 445 40.69 8.53 -18.11
CA LEU A 445 40.86 7.84 -16.81
C LEU A 445 42.29 7.36 -16.55
N ALA A 446 43.07 7.08 -17.60
CA ALA A 446 44.50 6.78 -17.46
C ALA A 446 45.33 8.01 -17.07
N VAL A 447 44.86 9.21 -17.43
CA VAL A 447 45.47 10.49 -17.04
C VAL A 447 44.98 10.97 -15.67
N ASP A 448 43.68 10.82 -15.40
CA ASP A 448 43.03 11.17 -14.13
C ASP A 448 41.95 10.14 -13.78
N GLU A 449 42.29 9.24 -12.86
CA GLU A 449 41.40 8.18 -12.36
C GLU A 449 40.20 8.71 -11.56
N THR A 450 40.20 9.99 -11.17
CA THR A 450 39.12 10.60 -10.37
C THR A 450 38.08 11.34 -11.19
N SER A 451 38.22 11.35 -12.52
CA SER A 451 37.31 12.06 -13.42
C SER A 451 35.89 11.46 -13.44
N VAL A 452 35.01 12.05 -12.64
CA VAL A 452 33.57 11.69 -12.54
C VAL A 452 32.88 11.72 -13.90
N ARG A 453 33.22 12.70 -14.75
CA ARG A 453 32.63 12.86 -16.10
C ARG A 453 33.06 11.74 -17.05
N ALA A 454 34.33 11.33 -17.00
CA ALA A 454 34.82 10.20 -17.80
C ALA A 454 34.20 8.88 -17.35
N HIS A 455 34.13 8.63 -16.04
CA HIS A 455 33.44 7.47 -15.48
C HIS A 455 31.97 7.40 -15.87
N SER A 456 31.23 8.50 -15.75
CA SER A 456 29.79 8.55 -16.06
C SER A 456 29.53 8.31 -17.56
N ASN A 457 30.31 8.93 -18.44
CA ASN A 457 30.14 8.76 -19.89
C ASN A 457 30.52 7.35 -20.35
N LEU A 458 31.59 6.76 -19.79
CA LEU A 458 31.97 5.38 -20.09
C LEU A 458 30.90 4.40 -19.61
N ALA A 459 30.34 4.61 -18.41
CA ALA A 459 29.25 3.78 -17.90
C ALA A 459 28.01 3.81 -18.80
N MET A 460 27.66 4.98 -19.35
CA MET A 460 26.55 5.10 -20.30
C MET A 460 26.79 4.27 -21.58
N LEU A 461 28.01 4.30 -22.14
CA LEU A 461 28.36 3.49 -23.32
C LEU A 461 28.38 1.99 -23.01
N LEU A 462 28.85 1.59 -21.84
CA LEU A 462 28.81 0.20 -21.40
C LEU A 462 27.37 -0.29 -21.22
N ARG A 463 26.51 0.54 -20.65
CA ARG A 463 25.06 0.28 -20.55
C ARG A 463 24.43 0.10 -21.93
N GLU A 464 24.76 0.95 -22.90
CA GLU A 464 24.29 0.82 -24.30
C GLU A 464 24.78 -0.48 -24.96
N ARG A 465 25.97 -0.97 -24.60
CA ARG A 465 26.49 -2.28 -25.03
C ARG A 465 25.93 -3.47 -24.24
N GLY A 466 25.13 -3.22 -23.21
CA GLY A 466 24.57 -4.26 -22.33
C GLY A 466 25.52 -4.75 -21.23
N ASP A 467 26.71 -4.16 -21.07
CA ASP A 467 27.61 -4.42 -19.94
C ASP A 467 27.18 -3.60 -18.71
N LEU A 468 26.09 -4.04 -18.09
CA LEU A 468 25.49 -3.36 -16.93
C LEU A 468 26.39 -3.42 -15.69
N ASP A 469 27.14 -4.51 -15.50
CA ASP A 469 28.03 -4.68 -14.35
C ASP A 469 29.26 -3.76 -14.47
N GLY A 470 29.86 -3.66 -15.67
CA GLY A 470 30.91 -2.69 -15.97
C GLY A 470 30.44 -1.24 -15.79
N ALA A 471 29.22 -0.93 -16.26
CA ALA A 471 28.61 0.39 -16.07
C ALA A 471 28.43 0.75 -14.59
N ILE A 472 27.88 -0.17 -13.78
CA ILE A 472 27.75 0.00 -12.32
C ILE A 472 29.12 0.23 -11.70
N GLY A 473 30.14 -0.56 -12.06
CA GLY A 473 31.50 -0.43 -11.52
C GLY A 473 32.09 0.97 -11.71
N HIS A 474 31.94 1.55 -12.90
CA HIS A 474 32.41 2.92 -13.18
C HIS A 474 31.62 4.00 -12.43
N LEU A 475 30.29 3.86 -12.31
CA LEU A 475 29.48 4.82 -11.55
C LEU A 475 29.71 4.71 -10.04
N GLU A 476 30.03 3.52 -9.52
CA GLU A 476 30.44 3.38 -8.12
C GLU A 476 31.79 4.05 -7.85
N SER A 477 32.74 3.98 -8.79
CA SER A 477 33.99 4.75 -8.72
C SER A 477 33.71 6.26 -8.75
N ALA A 478 32.85 6.73 -9.65
CA ALA A 478 32.41 8.13 -9.68
C ALA A 478 31.77 8.58 -8.36
N ARG A 479 30.89 7.74 -7.77
CA ARG A 479 30.22 8.01 -6.49
C ARG A 479 31.20 8.06 -5.30
N LYS A 480 32.31 7.32 -5.34
CA LYS A 480 33.35 7.41 -4.30
C LYS A 480 34.06 8.77 -4.31
N VAL A 481 34.25 9.36 -5.48
CA VAL A 481 34.85 10.69 -5.65
C VAL A 481 33.84 11.78 -5.26
N GLU A 482 32.61 11.72 -5.79
CA GLU A 482 31.55 12.68 -5.51
C GLU A 482 30.24 11.98 -5.05
N PRO A 483 30.06 11.71 -3.75
CA PRO A 483 28.92 10.95 -3.25
C PRO A 483 27.54 11.60 -3.44
N GLY A 484 27.50 12.91 -3.62
CA GLY A 484 26.27 13.71 -3.80
C GLY A 484 26.00 14.13 -5.24
N ASN A 485 26.79 13.67 -6.21
CA ASN A 485 26.61 14.07 -7.61
C ASN A 485 25.27 13.53 -8.15
N ALA A 486 24.35 14.43 -8.47
CA ALA A 486 22.98 14.07 -8.88
C ALA A 486 22.94 13.25 -10.18
N VAL A 487 23.84 13.52 -11.13
CA VAL A 487 23.94 12.73 -12.37
C VAL A 487 24.35 11.30 -12.02
N VAL A 488 25.40 11.13 -11.22
CA VAL A 488 25.87 9.80 -10.80
C VAL A 488 24.79 9.05 -10.01
N LEU A 489 24.14 9.71 -9.05
CA LEU A 489 23.08 9.10 -8.24
C LEU A 489 21.88 8.67 -9.09
N ARG A 490 21.48 9.46 -10.09
CA ARG A 490 20.40 9.13 -11.01
C ARG A 490 20.77 7.96 -11.91
N GLU A 491 21.93 8.01 -12.57
CA GLU A 491 22.36 6.94 -13.49
C GLU A 491 22.57 5.63 -12.74
N LEU A 492 23.18 5.67 -11.56
CA LEU A 492 23.40 4.50 -10.72
C LEU A 492 22.09 3.95 -10.15
N GLY A 493 21.17 4.84 -9.73
CA GLY A 493 19.83 4.46 -9.30
C GLY A 493 19.04 3.74 -10.39
N GLY A 494 19.06 4.29 -11.61
CA GLY A 494 18.43 3.68 -12.78
C GLY A 494 19.03 2.33 -13.16
N LEU A 495 20.37 2.21 -13.14
CA LEU A 495 21.04 0.94 -13.41
C LEU A 495 20.76 -0.11 -12.34
N PHE A 496 20.80 0.25 -11.05
CA PHE A 496 20.42 -0.66 -9.98
C PHE A 496 18.98 -1.13 -10.12
N TRP A 497 18.07 -0.26 -10.53
CA TRP A 497 16.70 -0.64 -10.79
C TRP A 497 16.62 -1.62 -11.99
N GLU A 498 17.33 -1.33 -13.08
CA GLU A 498 17.38 -2.18 -14.28
C GLU A 498 17.91 -3.59 -13.97
N VAL A 499 18.92 -3.73 -13.09
CA VAL A 499 19.44 -5.03 -12.65
C VAL A 499 18.67 -5.64 -11.47
N GLY A 500 17.56 -5.03 -11.03
CA GLY A 500 16.73 -5.53 -9.93
C GLY A 500 17.33 -5.38 -8.53
N ARG A 501 18.41 -4.59 -8.37
CA ARG A 501 18.99 -4.18 -7.07
C ARG A 501 18.15 -3.05 -6.44
N ASN A 502 16.87 -3.31 -6.22
CA ASN A 502 15.87 -2.30 -5.81
C ASN A 502 16.27 -1.53 -4.53
N ARG A 503 16.90 -2.19 -3.56
CA ARG A 503 17.37 -1.52 -2.32
C ARG A 503 18.45 -0.48 -2.60
N ASP A 504 19.38 -0.79 -3.49
CA ASP A 504 20.46 0.12 -3.85
C ASP A 504 19.93 1.25 -4.74
N ALA A 505 19.00 0.93 -5.66
CA ALA A 505 18.28 1.90 -6.48
C ALA A 505 17.56 2.92 -5.60
N ARG A 506 16.79 2.44 -4.62
CA ARG A 506 16.07 3.25 -3.65
C ARG A 506 16.99 4.21 -2.93
N ARG A 507 18.09 3.69 -2.39
CA ARG A 507 19.06 4.50 -1.66
C ARG A 507 19.65 5.61 -2.54
N CYS A 508 19.93 5.31 -3.81
CA CYS A 508 20.43 6.31 -4.75
C CYS A 508 19.38 7.39 -5.05
N LEU A 509 18.11 7.01 -5.26
CA LEU A 509 17.01 7.94 -5.52
C LEU A 509 16.65 8.79 -4.29
N GLU A 510 16.68 8.21 -3.08
CA GLU A 510 16.52 8.96 -1.81
C GLU A 510 17.65 9.97 -1.61
N GLN A 511 18.90 9.59 -1.93
CA GLN A 511 20.04 10.50 -1.93
C GLN A 511 19.90 11.59 -3.00
N LEU A 512 19.38 11.25 -4.18
CA LEU A 512 19.12 12.20 -5.27
C LEU A 512 18.08 13.25 -4.87
N VAL A 513 16.95 12.83 -4.30
CA VAL A 513 15.92 13.75 -3.77
C VAL A 513 16.48 14.64 -2.65
N LYS A 514 17.38 14.11 -1.81
CA LYS A 514 18.06 14.91 -0.78
C LYS A 514 19.06 15.92 -1.37
N ALA A 515 19.78 15.54 -2.43
CA ALA A 515 20.74 16.40 -3.10
C ALA A 515 20.04 17.49 -3.95
N GLU A 516 18.90 17.16 -4.57
CA GLU A 516 18.09 18.07 -5.38
C GLU A 516 16.61 18.09 -4.94
N PRO A 517 16.26 18.71 -3.80
CA PRO A 517 14.87 18.74 -3.31
C PRO A 517 13.89 19.48 -4.24
N GLY A 518 14.40 20.32 -5.15
CA GLY A 518 13.60 21.03 -6.16
C GLY A 518 13.41 20.26 -7.48
N SER A 519 13.98 19.06 -7.62
CA SER A 519 13.90 18.29 -8.87
C SER A 519 12.60 17.50 -8.94
N ALA A 520 11.65 17.96 -9.76
CA ALA A 520 10.38 17.26 -10.01
C ALA A 520 10.63 15.83 -10.53
N ARG A 521 11.62 15.67 -11.41
CA ARG A 521 12.00 14.38 -11.96
C ARG A 521 12.56 13.42 -10.92
N ALA A 522 13.40 13.89 -9.99
CA ALA A 522 13.90 13.05 -8.90
C ALA A 522 12.77 12.50 -8.01
N HIS A 523 11.77 13.35 -7.72
CA HIS A 523 10.59 12.92 -6.98
C HIS A 523 9.76 11.92 -7.78
N ASN A 524 9.54 12.17 -9.07
CA ASN A 524 8.85 11.22 -9.95
C ASN A 524 9.57 9.87 -10.02
N ASP A 525 10.88 9.84 -10.16
CA ASP A 525 11.66 8.60 -10.27
C ASP A 525 11.60 7.78 -8.97
N LEU A 526 11.72 8.43 -7.80
CA LEU A 526 11.54 7.76 -6.49
C LEU A 526 10.10 7.26 -6.30
N GLY A 527 9.11 8.08 -6.66
CA GLY A 527 7.71 7.69 -6.64
C GLY A 527 7.43 6.48 -7.53
N ALA A 528 7.97 6.47 -8.75
CA ALA A 528 7.81 5.38 -9.72
C ALA A 528 8.41 4.07 -9.20
N MET A 529 9.55 4.15 -8.52
CA MET A 529 10.16 2.98 -7.90
C MET A 529 9.32 2.45 -6.73
N LEU A 530 8.77 3.33 -5.88
CA LEU A 530 7.85 2.93 -4.80
C LEU A 530 6.53 2.35 -5.34
N LEU A 531 6.03 2.88 -6.45
CA LEU A 531 4.87 2.35 -7.15
C LEU A 531 5.15 0.93 -7.69
N ASN A 532 6.34 0.70 -8.24
CA ASN A 532 6.79 -0.63 -8.67
C ASN A 532 6.98 -1.61 -7.49
N GLU A 533 7.28 -1.11 -6.28
CA GLU A 533 7.24 -1.88 -5.03
C GLU A 533 5.80 -2.14 -4.51
N GLN A 534 4.77 -1.78 -5.28
CA GLN A 534 3.35 -1.86 -4.91
C GLN A 534 3.00 -1.04 -3.66
N ASN A 535 3.74 0.05 -3.41
CA ASN A 535 3.52 0.93 -2.27
C ASN A 535 2.91 2.26 -2.71
N ASP A 536 1.67 2.22 -3.21
CA ASP A 536 0.88 3.38 -3.64
C ASP A 536 0.81 4.48 -2.58
N ALA A 537 0.74 4.10 -1.29
CA ALA A 537 0.64 5.05 -0.19
C ALA A 537 1.94 5.86 -0.01
N ALA A 538 3.11 5.23 -0.17
CA ALA A 538 4.40 5.91 -0.11
C ALA A 538 4.74 6.63 -1.41
N ALA A 539 4.26 6.14 -2.56
CA ALA A 539 4.54 6.72 -3.88
C ALA A 539 3.78 8.04 -4.14
N LEU A 540 2.50 8.10 -3.75
CA LEU A 540 1.64 9.25 -4.06
C LEU A 540 2.20 10.61 -3.63
N PRO A 541 2.74 10.79 -2.40
CA PRO A 541 3.30 12.08 -1.99
C PRO A 541 4.43 12.57 -2.91
N TYR A 542 5.27 11.66 -3.42
CA TYR A 542 6.34 12.04 -4.33
C TYR A 542 5.82 12.47 -5.71
N PHE A 543 4.78 11.82 -6.23
CA PHE A 543 4.16 12.26 -7.48
C PHE A 543 3.43 13.60 -7.33
N GLU A 544 2.75 13.84 -6.20
CA GLU A 544 2.13 15.13 -5.93
C GLU A 544 3.17 16.25 -5.78
N GLN A 545 4.29 15.95 -5.13
CA GLN A 545 5.41 16.89 -5.07
C GLN A 545 6.02 17.14 -6.46
N ALA A 546 6.17 16.10 -7.29
CA ALA A 546 6.64 16.26 -8.66
C ALA A 546 5.70 17.17 -9.48
N ARG A 547 4.38 16.97 -9.40
CA ARG A 547 3.36 17.82 -10.05
C ARG A 547 3.37 19.26 -9.56
N ARG A 548 3.68 19.50 -8.28
CA ARG A 548 3.82 20.87 -7.74
C ARG A 548 5.09 21.56 -8.19
N LEU A 549 6.21 20.84 -8.23
CA LEU A 549 7.50 21.37 -8.67
C LEU A 549 7.51 21.66 -10.17
N ASP A 550 6.89 20.77 -10.96
CA ASP A 550 6.69 20.95 -12.39
C ASP A 550 5.28 20.47 -12.81
N PRO A 551 4.30 21.39 -12.93
CA PRO A 551 2.97 21.07 -13.41
C PRO A 551 2.93 20.53 -14.84
N ASN A 552 3.98 20.72 -15.64
CA ASN A 552 4.09 20.25 -17.02
C ASN A 552 4.86 18.92 -17.13
N LEU A 553 5.12 18.24 -16.01
CA LEU A 553 5.70 16.89 -16.03
C LEU A 553 4.60 15.85 -16.25
N ALA A 554 4.38 15.45 -17.51
CA ALA A 554 3.31 14.53 -17.90
C ALA A 554 3.37 13.19 -17.14
N GLU A 555 4.57 12.62 -16.94
CA GLU A 555 4.75 11.33 -16.26
C GLU A 555 4.22 11.34 -14.82
N ALA A 556 4.34 12.47 -14.11
CA ALA A 556 3.85 12.58 -12.75
C ALA A 556 2.31 12.54 -12.70
N HIS A 557 1.64 13.16 -13.67
CA HIS A 557 0.18 13.08 -13.80
C HIS A 557 -0.27 11.67 -14.21
N VAL A 558 0.45 11.01 -15.12
CA VAL A 558 0.20 9.60 -15.45
C VAL A 558 0.29 8.74 -14.20
N ASN A 559 1.37 8.87 -13.42
CA ASN A 559 1.60 8.09 -12.22
C ASN A 559 0.53 8.30 -11.13
N VAL A 560 0.03 9.53 -10.95
CA VAL A 560 -1.14 9.78 -10.08
C VAL A 560 -2.38 9.08 -10.63
N GLY A 561 -2.61 9.15 -11.95
CA GLY A 561 -3.72 8.44 -12.60
C GLY A 561 -3.69 6.92 -12.36
N ILE A 562 -2.51 6.31 -12.39
CA ILE A 562 -2.29 4.90 -12.09
C ILE A 562 -2.70 4.58 -10.64
N ILE A 563 -2.26 5.38 -9.67
CA ILE A 563 -2.62 5.17 -8.26
C ILE A 563 -4.13 5.32 -8.06
N CYS A 564 -4.77 6.31 -8.69
CA CYS A 564 -6.21 6.47 -8.63
C CYS A 564 -6.95 5.26 -9.24
N GLU A 565 -6.45 4.72 -10.35
CA GLU A 565 -6.96 3.51 -10.99
C GLU A 565 -6.84 2.28 -10.05
N HIS A 566 -5.68 2.06 -9.43
CA HIS A 566 -5.47 0.99 -8.45
C HIS A 566 -6.44 1.09 -7.27
N ARG A 567 -6.69 2.32 -6.80
CA ARG A 567 -7.65 2.60 -5.73
C ARG A 567 -9.10 2.46 -6.16
N GLY A 568 -9.39 2.40 -7.46
CA GLY A 568 -10.76 2.34 -7.98
C GLY A 568 -11.45 3.70 -8.12
N ASP A 569 -10.71 4.81 -7.96
CA ASP A 569 -11.22 6.16 -8.20
C ASP A 569 -11.10 6.51 -9.69
N VAL A 570 -12.08 6.03 -10.45
CA VAL A 570 -12.14 6.21 -11.91
C VAL A 570 -12.20 7.69 -12.30
N ALA A 571 -12.86 8.53 -11.49
CA ALA A 571 -13.03 9.95 -11.79
C ALA A 571 -11.69 10.69 -11.69
N GLN A 572 -10.95 10.49 -10.60
CA GLN A 572 -9.62 11.07 -10.42
C GLN A 572 -8.61 10.50 -11.41
N ALA A 573 -8.67 9.19 -11.70
CA ALA A 573 -7.80 8.57 -12.70
C ALA A 573 -7.98 9.22 -14.08
N ARG A 574 -9.24 9.40 -14.51
CA ARG A 574 -9.58 10.05 -15.77
C ARG A 574 -9.11 11.51 -15.82
N ALA A 575 -9.26 12.24 -14.73
CA ALA A 575 -8.81 13.63 -14.63
C ALA A 575 -7.29 13.75 -14.74
N ALA A 576 -6.54 12.91 -14.01
CA ALA A 576 -5.09 12.90 -14.02
C ALA A 576 -4.53 12.52 -15.40
N PHE A 577 -5.07 11.49 -16.05
CA PHE A 577 -4.71 11.18 -17.44
C PHE A 577 -5.09 12.30 -18.41
N GLY A 578 -6.22 12.99 -18.17
CA GLY A 578 -6.59 14.18 -18.93
C GLY A 578 -5.56 15.32 -18.84
N GLN A 579 -4.99 15.53 -17.66
CA GLN A 579 -3.92 16.52 -17.45
C GLN A 579 -2.62 16.11 -18.15
N ALA A 580 -2.22 14.84 -18.04
CA ALA A 580 -1.09 14.31 -18.79
C ALA A 580 -1.25 14.52 -20.31
N LEU A 581 -2.43 14.22 -20.84
CA LEU A 581 -2.77 14.38 -22.27
C LEU A 581 -2.82 15.84 -22.74
N ALA A 582 -3.10 16.78 -21.83
CA ALA A 582 -3.05 18.21 -22.15
C ALA A 582 -1.60 18.71 -22.30
N ILE A 583 -0.64 18.02 -21.70
CA ILE A 583 0.79 18.34 -21.76
C ILE A 583 1.43 17.62 -22.95
N GLN A 584 1.17 16.32 -23.08
CA GLN A 584 1.75 15.46 -24.11
C GLN A 584 0.65 14.58 -24.71
N ASP A 585 0.36 14.79 -26.00
CA ASP A 585 -0.58 13.93 -26.71
C ASP A 585 -0.06 12.49 -26.79
N SER A 586 -0.95 11.56 -26.52
CA SER A 586 -0.67 10.13 -26.56
C SER A 586 -1.94 9.37 -26.93
N PRO A 587 -2.00 8.81 -28.15
CA PRO A 587 -3.16 8.04 -28.60
C PRO A 587 -3.45 6.82 -27.71
N THR A 588 -2.41 6.14 -27.21
CA THR A 588 -2.58 4.96 -26.35
C THR A 588 -3.08 5.35 -24.96
N LEU A 589 -2.57 6.44 -24.38
CA LEU A 589 -3.07 6.94 -23.10
C LEU A 589 -4.50 7.49 -23.22
N THR A 590 -4.84 8.10 -24.36
CA THR A 590 -6.22 8.51 -24.66
C THR A 590 -7.14 7.30 -24.70
N LEU A 591 -6.74 6.23 -25.38
CA LEU A 591 -7.48 4.97 -25.40
C LEU A 591 -7.67 4.42 -23.98
N HIS A 592 -6.59 4.28 -23.21
CA HIS A 592 -6.64 3.80 -21.81
C HIS A 592 -7.63 4.60 -20.97
N ARG A 593 -7.54 5.95 -21.02
CA ARG A 593 -8.43 6.85 -20.30
C ARG A 593 -9.90 6.60 -20.65
N GLU A 594 -10.23 6.47 -21.93
CA GLU A 594 -11.62 6.23 -22.37
C GLU A 594 -12.15 4.86 -21.95
N LEU A 595 -11.26 3.86 -21.84
CA LEU A 595 -11.60 2.50 -21.43
C LEU A 595 -11.71 2.31 -19.91
N LEU A 596 -11.35 3.29 -19.09
CA LEU A 596 -11.51 3.20 -17.64
C LEU A 596 -12.97 2.91 -17.23
N GLY A 597 -13.14 1.93 -16.35
CA GLY A 597 -14.41 1.51 -15.75
C GLY A 597 -14.25 1.21 -14.25
N PRO A 598 -15.35 1.24 -13.47
CA PRO A 598 -15.29 0.95 -12.04
C PRO A 598 -14.90 -0.52 -11.78
N PRO A 599 -14.14 -0.79 -10.71
CA PRO A 599 -13.73 -2.14 -10.34
C PRO A 599 -14.86 -2.98 -9.70
N VAL A 600 -15.94 -2.31 -9.25
CA VAL A 600 -17.16 -2.94 -8.74
C VAL A 600 -18.33 -2.21 -9.39
N TRP A 601 -19.20 -2.97 -10.05
CA TRP A 601 -20.35 -2.44 -10.78
C TRP A 601 -21.56 -2.26 -9.87
N ALA A 602 -22.26 -1.13 -9.99
CA ALA A 602 -23.50 -0.86 -9.25
C ALA A 602 -24.68 -1.71 -9.75
N SER A 603 -24.74 -2.01 -11.04
CA SER A 603 -25.76 -2.88 -11.63
C SER A 603 -25.24 -3.57 -12.90
N VAL A 604 -25.97 -4.58 -13.37
CA VAL A 604 -25.74 -5.21 -14.67
C VAL A 604 -25.95 -4.21 -15.81
N ALA A 605 -26.93 -3.31 -15.68
CA ALA A 605 -27.23 -2.32 -16.70
C ALA A 605 -26.08 -1.32 -16.89
N ASP A 606 -25.45 -0.86 -15.81
CA ASP A 606 -24.30 0.04 -15.87
C ASP A 606 -23.09 -0.63 -16.54
N LEU A 607 -22.88 -1.91 -16.24
CA LEU A 607 -21.84 -2.74 -16.84
C LEU A 607 -22.07 -2.88 -18.36
N ASP A 608 -23.28 -3.24 -18.78
CA ASP A 608 -23.60 -3.41 -20.19
C ASP A 608 -23.52 -2.07 -20.95
N ALA A 609 -23.94 -0.96 -20.32
CA ALA A 609 -23.78 0.39 -20.88
C ALA A 609 -22.30 0.78 -21.06
N TYR A 610 -21.45 0.46 -20.09
CA TYR A 610 -20.01 0.63 -20.23
C TYR A 610 -19.46 -0.17 -21.41
N ARG A 611 -19.86 -1.44 -21.56
CA ARG A 611 -19.38 -2.30 -22.65
C ARG A 611 -19.77 -1.75 -24.01
N ALA A 612 -21.01 -1.30 -24.18
CA ALA A 612 -21.46 -0.66 -25.42
C ALA A 612 -20.65 0.61 -25.74
N ARG A 613 -20.32 1.42 -24.72
CA ARG A 613 -19.42 2.58 -24.89
C ARG A 613 -18.02 2.15 -25.33
N VAL A 614 -17.44 1.14 -24.69
CA VAL A 614 -16.13 0.59 -25.03
C VAL A 614 -16.08 0.11 -26.48
N GLU A 615 -17.09 -0.62 -26.93
CA GLU A 615 -17.20 -1.06 -28.33
C GLU A 615 -17.18 0.13 -29.31
N SER A 616 -17.91 1.19 -28.98
CA SER A 616 -17.89 2.43 -29.76
C SER A 616 -16.51 3.09 -29.79
N VAL A 617 -15.84 3.19 -28.63
CA VAL A 617 -14.48 3.74 -28.52
C VAL A 617 -13.49 2.94 -29.38
N ILE A 618 -13.51 1.61 -29.27
CA ILE A 618 -12.64 0.73 -30.08
C ILE A 618 -12.92 0.95 -31.57
N GLY A 619 -14.19 1.06 -31.97
CA GLY A 619 -14.57 1.36 -33.37
C GLY A 619 -13.96 2.66 -33.90
N VAL A 620 -13.97 3.73 -33.09
CA VAL A 620 -13.36 5.02 -33.45
C VAL A 620 -11.85 4.89 -33.62
N PHE A 621 -11.17 4.18 -32.71
CA PHE A 621 -9.73 3.97 -32.80
C PHE A 621 -9.32 3.05 -33.95
N ALA A 622 -10.15 2.07 -34.30
CA ALA A 622 -9.92 1.19 -35.44
C ALA A 622 -9.80 1.98 -36.76
N THR A 623 -10.55 3.07 -36.92
CA THR A 623 -10.46 3.92 -38.12
C THR A 623 -9.23 4.83 -38.17
N ARG A 624 -8.53 5.03 -37.03
CA ARG A 624 -7.40 5.96 -36.92
C ARG A 624 -6.06 5.29 -37.18
N GLY A 625 -5.98 3.95 -37.03
CA GLY A 625 -4.76 3.17 -37.13
C GLY A 625 -3.80 3.47 -35.98
N LEU A 626 -3.63 2.54 -35.04
CA LEU A 626 -2.64 2.67 -33.97
C LEU A 626 -1.35 1.92 -34.34
N ARG A 627 -0.21 2.56 -34.06
CA ARG A 627 1.13 1.97 -34.21
C ARG A 627 1.87 2.16 -32.90
N LEU A 628 2.17 1.05 -32.24
CA LEU A 628 2.94 1.05 -30.99
C LEU A 628 4.36 0.59 -31.27
N ALA A 629 5.36 1.44 -31.02
CA ALA A 629 6.75 1.04 -31.15
C ALA A 629 7.18 0.15 -29.98
N MET A 630 8.05 -0.84 -30.24
CA MET A 630 8.52 -1.78 -29.22
C MET A 630 9.08 -1.08 -27.99
N ARG A 631 9.85 0.00 -28.15
CA ARG A 631 10.46 0.75 -27.03
C ARG A 631 9.44 1.45 -26.12
N ASP A 632 8.22 1.68 -26.60
CA ASP A 632 7.19 2.46 -25.90
C ASP A 632 6.18 1.56 -25.17
N VAL A 633 6.23 0.24 -25.38
CA VAL A 633 5.25 -0.73 -24.85
C VAL A 633 5.06 -0.57 -23.34
N GLN A 634 6.15 -0.55 -22.56
CA GLN A 634 6.07 -0.41 -21.09
C GLN A 634 5.34 0.85 -20.63
N ALA A 635 5.58 1.98 -21.30
CA ALA A 635 5.02 3.28 -20.92
C ALA A 635 3.63 3.53 -21.52
N SER A 636 3.21 2.72 -22.50
CA SER A 636 2.05 3.01 -23.34
C SER A 636 0.69 2.86 -22.66
N ARG A 637 0.60 1.96 -21.67
CA ARG A 637 -0.67 1.48 -21.07
C ARG A 637 -1.69 1.02 -22.12
N ALA A 638 -1.21 0.37 -23.17
CA ALA A 638 -2.01 -0.02 -24.32
C ALA A 638 -2.60 -1.44 -24.21
N GLU A 639 -2.39 -2.14 -23.10
CA GLU A 639 -3.00 -3.44 -22.82
C GLU A 639 -4.53 -3.37 -22.72
N ALA A 640 -5.19 -4.49 -23.02
CA ALA A 640 -6.64 -4.58 -22.84
C ALA A 640 -7.00 -4.47 -21.34
N PRO A 641 -8.11 -3.80 -20.96
CA PRO A 641 -8.53 -3.72 -19.57
C PRO A 641 -8.70 -5.09 -18.92
N PHE A 642 -7.86 -5.36 -17.91
CA PHE A 642 -7.85 -6.60 -17.13
C PHE A 642 -9.22 -6.95 -16.52
N LEU A 643 -9.97 -5.93 -16.09
CA LEU A 643 -11.24 -6.09 -15.38
C LEU A 643 -12.37 -6.68 -16.24
N TRP A 644 -12.24 -6.70 -17.57
CA TRP A 644 -13.25 -7.30 -18.46
C TRP A 644 -13.55 -8.76 -18.13
N ALA A 645 -12.58 -9.51 -17.58
CA ALA A 645 -12.78 -10.89 -17.18
C ALA A 645 -13.87 -11.06 -16.10
N TYR A 646 -14.11 -10.03 -15.29
CA TYR A 646 -15.11 -10.05 -14.21
C TYR A 646 -16.52 -9.64 -14.67
N HIS A 647 -16.71 -9.32 -15.95
CA HIS A 647 -17.98 -8.76 -16.43
C HIS A 647 -19.09 -9.81 -16.64
N GLY A 648 -18.81 -11.10 -16.50
CA GLY A 648 -19.81 -12.15 -16.73
C GLY A 648 -20.35 -12.16 -18.17
N ARG A 649 -19.53 -11.78 -19.15
CA ARG A 649 -19.86 -11.74 -20.59
C ARG A 649 -18.82 -12.47 -21.42
N ASP A 650 -19.19 -12.83 -22.64
CA ASP A 650 -18.22 -13.23 -23.67
C ASP A 650 -17.32 -12.03 -24.01
N ASN A 651 -16.02 -12.24 -23.89
CA ASN A 651 -15.01 -11.22 -24.13
C ASN A 651 -14.29 -11.39 -25.45
N LEU A 652 -14.49 -12.51 -26.17
CA LEU A 652 -13.78 -12.77 -27.42
C LEU A 652 -14.04 -11.69 -28.48
N PRO A 653 -15.30 -11.27 -28.78
CA PRO A 653 -15.54 -10.24 -29.78
C PRO A 653 -14.84 -8.92 -29.44
N LEU A 654 -14.93 -8.52 -28.16
CA LEU A 654 -14.37 -7.27 -27.66
C LEU A 654 -12.83 -7.28 -27.67
N LYS A 655 -12.22 -8.33 -27.14
CA LYS A 655 -10.76 -8.49 -27.11
C LYS A 655 -10.17 -8.64 -28.51
N ARG A 656 -10.84 -9.34 -29.42
CA ARG A 656 -10.42 -9.45 -30.83
C ARG A 656 -10.49 -8.10 -31.54
N ALA A 657 -11.52 -7.30 -31.30
CA ALA A 657 -11.59 -5.95 -31.85
C ALA A 657 -10.47 -5.06 -31.28
N TYR A 658 -10.19 -5.19 -29.97
CA TYR A 658 -9.12 -4.45 -29.30
C TYR A 658 -7.71 -4.84 -29.79
N SER A 659 -7.39 -6.13 -29.89
CA SER A 659 -6.05 -6.58 -30.31
C SER A 659 -5.71 -6.15 -31.74
N ARG A 660 -6.70 -6.11 -32.63
CA ARG A 660 -6.58 -5.61 -34.01
C ARG A 660 -6.20 -4.14 -34.10
N LEU A 661 -6.45 -3.32 -33.06
CA LEU A 661 -5.99 -1.93 -33.05
C LEU A 661 -4.47 -1.82 -33.23
N PHE A 662 -3.73 -2.84 -32.79
CA PHE A 662 -2.27 -2.86 -32.81
C PHE A 662 -1.69 -3.75 -33.94
N GLU A 663 -2.53 -4.26 -34.83
CA GLU A 663 -2.12 -5.14 -35.93
C GLU A 663 -1.07 -4.44 -36.81
N GLY A 664 0.12 -5.04 -36.95
CA GLY A 664 1.26 -4.46 -37.68
C GLY A 664 2.14 -3.50 -36.86
N SER A 665 1.93 -3.38 -35.54
CA SER A 665 2.84 -2.67 -34.64
C SER A 665 4.17 -3.42 -34.42
N PHE A 666 4.12 -4.76 -34.50
CA PHE A 666 5.28 -5.62 -34.25
C PHE A 666 5.58 -6.45 -35.51
N PRO A 667 6.76 -6.27 -36.14
CA PRO A 667 7.12 -7.03 -37.32
C PRO A 667 7.34 -8.51 -36.97
N LEU A 668 6.78 -9.39 -37.80
CA LEU A 668 7.04 -10.83 -37.74
C LEU A 668 8.40 -11.11 -38.39
N GLU A 669 9.38 -11.46 -37.59
CA GLU A 669 10.73 -11.79 -38.04
C GLU A 669 10.87 -13.29 -38.30
N PRO A 670 11.76 -13.72 -39.21
CA PRO A 670 12.08 -15.13 -39.38
C PRO A 670 12.57 -15.75 -38.06
N LEU A 671 11.90 -16.83 -37.65
CA LEU A 671 12.26 -17.56 -36.44
C LEU A 671 13.63 -18.22 -36.59
N GLN A 672 14.50 -18.03 -35.60
CA GLN A 672 15.73 -18.81 -35.50
C GLN A 672 15.38 -20.24 -35.10
N ARG A 673 15.81 -21.21 -35.90
CA ARG A 673 15.67 -22.64 -35.57
C ARG A 673 16.99 -23.18 -35.08
N ARG A 674 16.98 -23.78 -33.89
CA ARG A 674 18.11 -24.59 -33.43
C ARG A 674 17.96 -25.99 -34.02
N PRO A 675 19.01 -26.60 -34.60
CA PRO A 675 18.97 -28.00 -34.98
C PRO A 675 18.67 -28.83 -33.72
N SER A 676 17.65 -29.70 -33.74
CA SER A 676 17.38 -30.57 -32.60
C SER A 676 18.62 -31.45 -32.37
N THR A 677 19.26 -31.30 -31.22
CA THR A 677 20.36 -32.17 -30.82
C THR A 677 19.74 -33.43 -30.21
N ASN A 678 19.92 -34.58 -30.86
CA ASN A 678 19.42 -35.88 -30.39
C ASN A 678 17.89 -35.95 -30.13
N GLY A 679 17.08 -35.12 -30.81
CA GLY A 679 15.62 -35.13 -30.65
C GLY A 679 15.09 -34.43 -29.40
N VAL A 680 15.94 -33.74 -28.63
CA VAL A 680 15.55 -32.93 -27.47
C VAL A 680 14.92 -31.61 -27.94
N ARG A 681 13.71 -31.31 -27.47
CA ARG A 681 12.94 -30.09 -27.78
C ARG A 681 13.18 -29.01 -26.71
N HIS A 682 13.06 -27.74 -27.05
CA HIS A 682 13.28 -26.61 -26.13
C HIS A 682 11.98 -25.87 -25.83
N VAL A 683 11.54 -25.94 -24.56
CA VAL A 683 10.36 -25.23 -24.06
C VAL A 683 10.75 -24.04 -23.19
N GLY A 684 10.10 -22.90 -23.42
CA GLY A 684 10.22 -21.68 -22.62
C GLY A 684 8.93 -21.37 -21.86
N PHE A 685 9.00 -21.19 -20.54
CA PHE A 685 7.89 -20.67 -19.73
C PHE A 685 8.14 -19.20 -19.44
N VAL A 686 7.21 -18.32 -19.81
CA VAL A 686 7.32 -16.87 -19.60
C VAL A 686 6.36 -16.44 -18.49
N VAL A 687 6.89 -15.72 -17.50
CA VAL A 687 6.14 -15.14 -16.38
C VAL A 687 6.60 -13.70 -16.12
N THR A 688 5.67 -12.81 -15.79
CA THR A 688 5.96 -11.39 -15.49
C THR A 688 6.08 -11.12 -13.99
N ALA A 689 6.49 -9.90 -13.66
CA ALA A 689 6.65 -9.47 -12.28
C ALA A 689 5.33 -9.59 -11.52
N THR A 690 5.42 -9.88 -10.23
CA THR A 690 4.29 -10.00 -9.28
C THR A 690 3.45 -11.28 -9.41
N HIS A 691 3.66 -12.08 -10.46
CA HIS A 691 2.95 -13.33 -10.72
C HIS A 691 3.80 -14.58 -10.42
N GLU A 692 5.11 -14.43 -10.18
CA GLU A 692 6.05 -15.54 -10.03
C GLU A 692 5.71 -16.49 -8.88
N GLY A 693 5.16 -15.98 -7.77
CA GLY A 693 4.77 -16.81 -6.63
C GLY A 693 3.59 -17.73 -6.94
N VAL A 694 2.58 -17.21 -7.63
CA VAL A 694 1.41 -18.00 -8.06
C VAL A 694 1.78 -18.95 -9.19
N PHE A 695 2.60 -18.50 -10.14
CA PHE A 695 3.19 -19.34 -11.17
C PHE A 695 3.91 -20.54 -10.57
N LEU A 696 4.80 -20.33 -9.59
CA LEU A 696 5.53 -21.42 -8.95
C LEU A 696 4.62 -22.35 -8.14
N ARG A 697 3.58 -21.81 -7.49
CA ARG A 697 2.58 -22.61 -6.76
C ARG A 697 1.89 -23.63 -7.68
N CYS A 698 1.62 -23.28 -8.93
CA CYS A 698 0.84 -24.11 -9.86
C CYS A 698 1.69 -24.86 -10.89
N MET A 699 2.78 -24.26 -11.39
CA MET A 699 3.61 -24.82 -12.46
C MET A 699 4.94 -25.37 -11.96
N GLY A 700 5.43 -24.94 -10.79
CA GLY A 700 6.77 -25.31 -10.31
C GLY A 700 6.96 -26.82 -10.25
N GLY A 701 5.96 -27.54 -9.74
CA GLY A 701 5.99 -29.00 -9.69
C GLY A 701 5.87 -29.70 -11.04
N LEU A 702 5.21 -29.09 -12.03
CA LEU A 702 5.16 -29.59 -13.41
C LEU A 702 6.52 -29.41 -14.09
N ILE A 703 7.11 -28.21 -13.97
CA ILE A 703 8.42 -27.86 -14.53
C ILE A 703 9.52 -28.76 -13.98
N ASP A 704 9.51 -29.06 -12.67
CA ASP A 704 10.47 -29.96 -12.04
C ASP A 704 10.41 -31.40 -12.60
N ARG A 705 9.26 -31.81 -13.14
CA ARG A 705 8.96 -33.18 -13.57
C ARG A 705 9.11 -33.42 -15.07
N LEU A 706 9.30 -32.38 -15.88
CA LEU A 706 9.55 -32.55 -17.32
C LEU A 706 10.81 -33.40 -17.57
N ASP A 707 10.68 -34.43 -18.40
CA ASP A 707 11.73 -35.38 -18.76
C ASP A 707 12.83 -34.68 -19.56
N ARG A 708 14.01 -34.60 -18.94
CA ARG A 708 15.20 -33.93 -19.48
C ARG A 708 15.76 -34.62 -20.73
N ARG A 709 15.41 -35.89 -20.97
CA ARG A 709 15.79 -36.61 -22.18
C ARG A 709 14.97 -36.15 -23.39
N ARG A 710 13.82 -35.52 -23.14
CA ARG A 710 12.89 -35.01 -24.16
C ARG A 710 12.90 -33.49 -24.23
N TRP A 711 13.16 -32.82 -23.11
CA TRP A 711 12.99 -31.39 -22.95
C TRP A 711 14.22 -30.69 -22.37
N ARG A 712 14.66 -29.65 -23.08
CA ARG A 712 15.40 -28.53 -22.50
C ARG A 712 14.38 -27.52 -22.00
N VAL A 713 14.44 -27.14 -20.73
CA VAL A 713 13.47 -26.24 -20.10
C VAL A 713 14.11 -24.92 -19.75
N THR A 714 13.43 -23.82 -20.06
CA THR A 714 13.82 -22.47 -19.63
C THR A 714 12.65 -21.77 -18.99
N VAL A 715 12.86 -21.13 -17.84
CA VAL A 715 11.93 -20.14 -17.29
C VAL A 715 12.49 -18.76 -17.56
N ALA A 716 11.68 -17.90 -18.17
CA ALA A 716 12.02 -16.54 -18.53
C ALA A 716 11.11 -15.55 -17.79
N GLY A 717 11.69 -14.48 -17.27
CA GLY A 717 10.94 -13.46 -16.53
C GLY A 717 11.86 -12.40 -15.95
N PRO A 718 11.34 -11.47 -15.13
CA PRO A 718 12.15 -10.41 -14.52
C PRO A 718 13.30 -10.98 -13.70
N ARG A 719 14.46 -10.32 -13.72
CA ARG A 719 15.64 -10.72 -12.95
C ARG A 719 15.33 -10.96 -11.47
N ALA A 720 14.55 -10.08 -10.85
CA ALA A 720 14.14 -10.20 -9.45
C ALA A 720 13.34 -11.49 -9.15
N ALA A 721 12.59 -12.01 -10.14
CA ALA A 721 11.84 -13.25 -10.02
C ALA A 721 12.73 -14.49 -10.19
N MET A 722 13.79 -14.41 -11.01
CA MET A 722 14.66 -15.57 -11.30
C MET A 722 15.34 -16.15 -10.06
N ASP A 723 15.66 -15.31 -9.09
CA ASP A 723 16.19 -15.76 -7.80
C ASP A 723 15.17 -16.58 -7.00
N LEU A 724 13.90 -16.16 -7.00
CA LEU A 724 12.82 -16.93 -6.37
C LEU A 724 12.61 -18.25 -7.11
N VAL A 725 12.50 -18.21 -8.44
CA VAL A 725 12.35 -19.42 -9.27
C VAL A 725 13.49 -20.40 -9.01
N ARG A 726 14.74 -19.93 -8.97
CA ARG A 726 15.90 -20.79 -8.67
C ARG A 726 15.79 -21.43 -7.31
N ARG A 727 15.33 -20.72 -6.28
CA ARG A 727 15.19 -21.27 -4.92
C ARG A 727 14.03 -22.27 -4.82
N SER A 728 12.95 -22.05 -5.57
CA SER A 728 11.73 -22.86 -5.49
C SER A 728 11.77 -24.15 -6.32
N LEU A 729 12.48 -24.16 -7.45
CA LEU A 729 12.59 -25.37 -8.28
C LEU A 729 13.67 -26.33 -7.73
N HIS A 730 13.32 -27.61 -7.64
CA HIS A 730 14.28 -28.66 -7.26
C HIS A 730 15.21 -29.02 -8.41
N ASN A 731 14.73 -28.91 -9.65
CA ASN A 731 15.49 -29.21 -10.85
C ASN A 731 16.48 -28.09 -11.19
N ARG A 732 17.77 -28.37 -10.98
CA ARG A 732 18.87 -27.41 -11.23
C ARG A 732 19.21 -27.25 -12.70
N ASP A 733 18.79 -28.16 -13.56
CA ASP A 733 19.04 -28.12 -15.01
C ASP A 733 18.09 -27.15 -15.74
N VAL A 734 17.06 -26.64 -15.05
CA VAL A 734 16.20 -25.58 -15.60
C VAL A 734 17.04 -24.33 -15.83
N HIS A 735 17.08 -23.88 -17.07
CA HIS A 735 17.75 -22.63 -17.44
C HIS A 735 16.87 -21.45 -17.03
N LEU A 736 17.49 -20.38 -16.55
CA LEU A 736 16.79 -19.15 -16.19
C LEU A 736 17.24 -18.04 -17.12
N LEU A 737 16.27 -17.39 -17.76
CA LEU A 737 16.49 -16.27 -18.65
C LEU A 737 15.94 -15.00 -17.99
N ALA A 738 16.82 -14.20 -17.40
CA ALA A 738 16.45 -12.90 -16.87
C ALA A 738 16.18 -11.93 -18.03
N LEU A 739 14.90 -11.61 -18.23
CA LEU A 739 14.45 -10.70 -19.27
C LEU A 739 14.77 -9.25 -18.88
N SER A 740 15.15 -8.47 -19.89
CA SER A 740 15.27 -7.02 -19.78
C SER A 740 13.90 -6.40 -19.44
N PRO A 741 13.85 -5.34 -18.61
CA PRO A 741 12.63 -4.57 -18.43
C PRO A 741 12.22 -3.79 -19.68
N ARG A 742 13.08 -3.70 -20.70
CA ARG A 742 12.75 -3.12 -22.01
C ARG A 742 12.18 -4.16 -22.96
N PHE A 743 11.05 -3.85 -23.60
CA PHE A 743 10.29 -4.80 -24.40
C PHE A 743 11.07 -5.27 -25.63
N ASP A 744 11.72 -4.36 -26.35
CA ASP A 744 12.53 -4.66 -27.52
C ASP A 744 13.68 -5.63 -27.20
N GLN A 745 14.36 -5.42 -26.08
CA GLN A 745 15.42 -6.32 -25.62
C GLN A 745 14.88 -7.65 -25.11
N ALA A 746 13.77 -7.67 -24.37
CA ALA A 746 13.13 -8.90 -23.91
C ALA A 746 12.69 -9.78 -25.08
N THR A 747 12.08 -9.18 -26.11
CA THR A 747 11.72 -9.86 -27.36
C THR A 747 12.96 -10.44 -28.05
N ALA A 748 14.04 -9.67 -28.19
CA ALA A 748 15.28 -10.16 -28.77
C ALA A 748 15.90 -11.32 -27.98
N GLN A 749 15.89 -11.25 -26.64
CA GLN A 749 16.37 -12.32 -25.76
C GLN A 749 15.55 -13.61 -25.92
N LEU A 750 14.22 -13.49 -26.00
CA LEU A 750 13.33 -14.63 -26.19
C LEU A 750 13.50 -15.26 -27.59
N ARG A 751 13.66 -14.46 -28.64
CA ARG A 751 13.96 -14.96 -29.99
C ARG A 751 15.31 -15.67 -30.06
N ALA A 752 16.35 -15.09 -29.45
CA ALA A 752 17.70 -15.66 -29.43
C ALA A 752 17.78 -16.99 -28.65
N ALA A 753 16.84 -17.24 -27.74
CA ALA A 753 16.74 -18.51 -27.05
C ALA A 753 16.30 -19.68 -27.96
N ALA A 754 15.68 -19.38 -29.11
CA ALA A 754 15.29 -20.31 -30.16
C ALA A 754 14.44 -21.50 -29.63
N PHE A 755 13.35 -21.17 -28.94
CA PHE A 755 12.41 -22.16 -28.41
C PHE A 755 11.62 -22.86 -29.52
N ASP A 756 11.35 -24.16 -29.34
CA ASP A 756 10.38 -24.89 -30.16
C ASP A 756 8.94 -24.56 -29.74
N LEU A 757 8.74 -24.29 -28.44
CA LEU A 757 7.47 -23.91 -27.86
C LEU A 757 7.67 -22.88 -26.74
N ILE A 758 6.84 -21.82 -26.74
CA ILE A 758 6.72 -20.89 -25.61
C ILE A 758 5.34 -21.02 -24.98
N TYR A 759 5.35 -21.15 -23.66
CA TYR A 759 4.18 -21.09 -22.79
C TYR A 759 4.18 -19.77 -22.02
N PHE A 760 3.25 -18.88 -22.37
CA PHE A 760 2.98 -17.66 -21.61
C PHE A 760 2.04 -18.01 -20.46
N TRP A 761 2.53 -17.92 -19.21
CA TRP A 761 1.73 -18.28 -18.03
C TRP A 761 0.45 -17.47 -17.95
N GLU A 762 0.57 -16.16 -18.15
CA GLU A 762 -0.49 -15.18 -18.13
C GLU A 762 -0.37 -14.23 -19.33
N VAL A 763 -1.50 -13.74 -19.84
CA VAL A 763 -1.54 -12.77 -20.95
C VAL A 763 -2.60 -11.71 -20.66
N GLY A 764 -2.19 -10.44 -20.60
CA GLY A 764 -3.09 -9.29 -20.40
C GLY A 764 -3.15 -8.73 -18.98
N THR A 765 -2.17 -9.02 -18.13
CA THR A 765 -2.09 -8.39 -16.80
C THR A 765 -1.23 -7.12 -16.79
N ASP A 766 -0.35 -6.96 -17.78
CA ASP A 766 0.42 -5.75 -18.05
C ASP A 766 0.77 -5.65 -19.54
N ALA A 767 1.26 -4.48 -19.98
CA ALA A 767 1.63 -4.24 -21.38
C ALA A 767 2.64 -5.27 -21.94
N THR A 768 3.63 -5.69 -21.14
CA THR A 768 4.68 -6.59 -21.59
C THR A 768 4.11 -7.96 -21.91
N ASN A 769 3.40 -8.62 -20.99
CA ASN A 769 2.83 -9.94 -21.32
C ASN A 769 1.66 -9.88 -22.28
N TYR A 770 0.97 -8.75 -22.41
CA TYR A 770 -0.07 -8.60 -23.42
C TYR A 770 0.52 -8.62 -24.83
N PHE A 771 1.61 -7.88 -25.06
CA PHE A 771 2.19 -7.71 -26.40
C PHE A 771 3.29 -8.72 -26.75
N LEU A 772 3.95 -9.38 -25.80
CA LEU A 772 4.95 -10.41 -26.12
C LEU A 772 4.40 -11.51 -27.04
N PRO A 773 3.18 -12.04 -26.83
CA PRO A 773 2.56 -12.98 -27.75
C PRO A 773 2.43 -12.47 -29.19
N PHE A 774 2.33 -11.15 -29.42
CA PHE A 774 2.16 -10.55 -30.75
C PHE A 774 3.43 -10.63 -31.61
N CYS A 775 4.59 -10.91 -31.02
CA CYS A 775 5.88 -10.82 -31.70
C CYS A 775 6.34 -12.12 -32.39
N ARG A 776 5.52 -13.18 -32.40
CA ARG A 776 5.86 -14.53 -32.88
C ARG A 776 7.30 -14.93 -32.49
N LEU A 777 7.46 -15.37 -31.26
CA LEU A 777 8.76 -15.64 -30.61
C LEU A 777 9.22 -17.11 -30.74
N ALA A 778 8.30 -18.02 -31.07
CA ALA A 778 8.56 -19.44 -31.31
C ALA A 778 7.59 -20.00 -32.36
N PRO A 779 7.89 -21.17 -32.98
CA PRO A 779 6.98 -21.83 -33.92
C PRO A 779 5.63 -22.17 -33.30
N VAL A 780 5.63 -22.57 -32.03
CA VAL A 780 4.42 -22.79 -31.23
C VAL A 780 4.38 -21.83 -30.06
N GLN A 781 3.28 -21.09 -29.94
CA GLN A 781 2.99 -20.23 -28.81
C GLN A 781 1.68 -20.64 -28.14
N CYS A 782 1.69 -20.77 -26.83
CA CYS A 782 0.50 -21.15 -26.07
C CYS A 782 0.39 -20.43 -24.73
N THR A 783 -0.81 -20.44 -24.17
CA THR A 783 -1.10 -20.02 -22.79
C THR A 783 -2.00 -21.04 -22.10
N GLY A 784 -2.46 -20.79 -20.87
CA GLY A 784 -3.38 -21.68 -20.18
C GLY A 784 -3.74 -21.19 -18.77
N TRP A 785 -3.41 -22.00 -17.75
CA TRP A 785 -3.93 -21.87 -16.39
C TRP A 785 -3.80 -20.47 -15.77
N GLY A 786 -2.70 -19.76 -15.99
CA GLY A 786 -2.44 -18.48 -15.32
C GLY A 786 -3.46 -17.40 -15.68
N TRP A 787 -4.14 -17.52 -16.83
CA TRP A 787 -5.24 -16.64 -17.19
C TRP A 787 -6.39 -17.38 -17.89
N PRO A 788 -7.56 -17.58 -17.24
CA PRO A 788 -8.60 -18.51 -17.70
C PRO A 788 -9.55 -17.95 -18.76
N GLU A 789 -9.02 -17.18 -19.71
CA GLU A 789 -9.77 -16.52 -20.77
C GLU A 789 -8.89 -16.35 -22.01
N THR A 790 -9.52 -16.16 -23.17
CA THR A 790 -8.81 -15.79 -24.40
C THR A 790 -7.97 -14.53 -24.24
N SER A 791 -6.78 -14.55 -24.82
CA SER A 791 -5.93 -13.38 -25.01
C SER A 791 -6.39 -12.53 -26.20
N ALA A 792 -7.01 -13.17 -27.21
CA ALA A 792 -7.23 -12.62 -28.53
C ALA A 792 -5.95 -12.10 -29.24
N ALA A 793 -4.77 -12.52 -28.78
CA ALA A 793 -3.50 -12.18 -29.40
C ALA A 793 -3.40 -12.87 -30.77
N PRO A 794 -3.13 -12.13 -31.87
CA PRO A 794 -3.18 -12.70 -33.23
C PRO A 794 -2.22 -13.87 -33.46
N GLU A 795 -1.07 -13.84 -32.78
CA GLU A 795 0.01 -14.81 -32.98
C GLU A 795 0.03 -15.93 -31.91
N LEU A 796 -0.97 -16.00 -31.03
CA LEU A 796 -1.05 -17.04 -30.01
C LEU A 796 -1.87 -18.23 -30.51
N ASP A 797 -1.26 -19.41 -30.61
CA ASP A 797 -1.84 -20.54 -31.34
C ASP A 797 -2.80 -21.36 -30.47
N TYR A 798 -2.39 -21.65 -29.23
CA TYR A 798 -3.09 -22.62 -28.37
C TYR A 798 -3.40 -22.08 -26.97
N HIS A 799 -4.49 -22.58 -26.38
CA HIS A 799 -4.82 -22.39 -24.98
C HIS A 799 -5.01 -23.76 -24.32
N ILE A 800 -4.14 -24.08 -23.36
CA ILE A 800 -4.14 -25.37 -22.64
C ILE A 800 -5.12 -25.29 -21.46
N THR A 801 -6.03 -26.25 -21.42
CA THR A 801 -7.13 -26.36 -20.45
C THR A 801 -7.39 -27.85 -20.13
N SER A 802 -8.46 -28.17 -19.42
CA SER A 802 -8.95 -29.55 -19.26
C SER A 802 -10.33 -29.74 -19.89
N GLU A 803 -10.69 -30.99 -20.21
CA GLU A 803 -11.99 -31.33 -20.81
C GLU A 803 -13.16 -30.82 -19.96
N ALA A 804 -13.09 -30.96 -18.65
CA ALA A 804 -14.21 -30.59 -17.78
C ALA A 804 -14.23 -29.10 -17.40
N LEU A 805 -13.08 -28.42 -17.44
CA LEU A 805 -13.03 -26.95 -17.34
C LEU A 805 -13.59 -26.29 -18.61
N ALA A 806 -13.30 -26.85 -19.78
CA ALA A 806 -13.71 -26.31 -21.07
C ALA A 806 -14.36 -27.40 -21.94
N PRO A 807 -15.58 -27.87 -21.61
CA PRO A 807 -16.25 -28.92 -22.38
C PRO A 807 -16.50 -28.49 -23.83
N ALA A 808 -16.84 -29.46 -24.69
CA ALA A 808 -17.21 -29.19 -26.09
C ALA A 808 -18.22 -28.04 -26.22
N GLY A 809 -17.96 -27.10 -27.13
CA GLY A 809 -18.75 -25.89 -27.35
C GLY A 809 -18.16 -24.63 -26.69
N THR A 810 -17.18 -24.77 -25.80
CA THR A 810 -16.47 -23.63 -25.18
C THR A 810 -15.43 -22.97 -26.09
N GLU A 811 -15.05 -23.61 -27.20
CA GLU A 811 -14.16 -23.06 -28.22
C GLU A 811 -14.65 -21.70 -28.74
N ARG A 812 -15.97 -21.47 -28.71
CA ARG A 812 -16.58 -20.20 -29.13
C ARG A 812 -16.08 -18.98 -28.35
N PHE A 813 -15.53 -19.19 -27.14
CA PHE A 813 -15.02 -18.14 -26.27
C PHE A 813 -13.52 -17.86 -26.47
N PHE A 814 -12.84 -18.59 -27.36
CA PHE A 814 -11.40 -18.49 -27.57
C PHE A 814 -11.04 -18.17 -29.02
N SER A 815 -10.01 -17.36 -29.21
CA SER A 815 -9.34 -17.22 -30.52
C SER A 815 -8.33 -18.33 -30.74
N GLU A 816 -7.73 -18.81 -29.66
CA GLU A 816 -6.73 -19.87 -29.64
C GLU A 816 -7.38 -21.24 -29.81
N HIS A 817 -6.64 -22.19 -30.36
CA HIS A 817 -7.06 -23.59 -30.40
C HIS A 817 -6.98 -24.21 -28.99
N LEU A 818 -8.10 -24.73 -28.49
CA LEU A 818 -8.14 -25.37 -27.18
C LEU A 818 -7.42 -26.73 -27.21
N VAL A 819 -6.48 -26.91 -26.29
CA VAL A 819 -5.84 -28.20 -26.01
C VAL A 819 -6.34 -28.69 -24.65
N ARG A 820 -7.09 -29.78 -24.66
CA ARG A 820 -7.78 -30.31 -23.49
C ARG A 820 -7.03 -31.48 -22.90
N LEU A 821 -6.52 -31.29 -21.69
CA LEU A 821 -5.93 -32.37 -20.91
C LEU A 821 -7.03 -33.15 -20.18
N PRO A 822 -6.80 -34.44 -19.88
CA PRO A 822 -7.67 -35.22 -19.00
C PRO A 822 -7.81 -34.60 -17.60
N HIS A 823 -6.72 -34.05 -17.05
CA HIS A 823 -6.72 -33.40 -15.74
C HIS A 823 -6.43 -31.91 -15.82
N LEU A 824 -6.65 -31.20 -14.71
CA LEU A 824 -6.29 -29.79 -14.60
C LEU A 824 -4.79 -29.57 -14.86
N PRO A 825 -4.39 -28.59 -15.70
CA PRO A 825 -3.00 -28.32 -16.04
C PRO A 825 -2.25 -27.58 -14.92
N ALA A 826 -2.30 -28.10 -13.69
CA ALA A 826 -1.66 -27.54 -12.51
C ALA A 826 -1.15 -28.63 -11.56
N TYR A 827 -0.03 -28.34 -10.90
CA TYR A 827 0.57 -29.14 -9.83
C TYR A 827 0.70 -28.28 -8.58
N CYS A 828 -0.34 -28.28 -7.74
CA CYS A 828 -0.29 -27.58 -6.46
C CYS A 828 0.31 -28.49 -5.39
N VAL A 829 1.30 -28.00 -4.66
CA VAL A 829 1.87 -28.67 -3.48
C VAL A 829 1.05 -28.32 -2.25
N ARG A 830 0.83 -29.29 -1.36
CA ARG A 830 0.11 -29.05 -0.10
C ARG A 830 0.95 -28.18 0.83
N PRO A 831 0.36 -27.22 1.54
CA PRO A 831 1.06 -26.53 2.62
C PRO A 831 1.51 -27.54 3.68
N PRO A 832 2.70 -27.34 4.29
CA PRO A 832 3.28 -28.29 5.24
C PRO A 832 2.48 -28.41 6.54
N ALA A 833 1.74 -27.36 6.92
CA ALA A 833 0.84 -27.37 8.07
C ALA A 833 -0.33 -26.42 7.85
N MET A 834 -1.48 -26.77 8.42
CA MET A 834 -2.66 -25.90 8.48
C MET A 834 -2.73 -25.19 9.83
N PRO A 835 -3.01 -23.87 9.86
CA PRO A 835 -3.34 -23.17 11.10
C PRO A 835 -4.52 -23.84 11.80
N ARG A 836 -4.49 -23.86 13.14
CA ARG A 836 -5.60 -24.42 13.92
C ARG A 836 -6.85 -23.56 13.72
N PRO A 837 -8.03 -24.15 13.45
CA PRO A 837 -9.29 -23.42 13.41
C PRO A 837 -9.52 -22.62 14.70
N GLU A 838 -10.13 -21.45 14.58
CA GLU A 838 -10.42 -20.54 15.68
C GLU A 838 -11.93 -20.25 15.70
N PRO A 839 -12.55 -20.06 16.88
CA PRO A 839 -13.96 -19.69 16.94
C PRO A 839 -14.26 -18.45 16.09
N LEU A 840 -15.38 -18.47 15.36
CA LEU A 840 -15.78 -17.36 14.48
C LEU A 840 -15.96 -16.04 15.24
N THR A 841 -16.19 -16.09 16.56
CA THR A 841 -16.21 -14.93 17.47
C THR A 841 -14.88 -14.17 17.53
N GLY A 842 -13.75 -14.84 17.31
CA GLY A 842 -12.42 -14.20 17.21
C GLY A 842 -12.32 -13.25 16.01
N PHE A 843 -13.17 -13.43 14.99
CA PHE A 843 -13.29 -12.54 13.84
C PHE A 843 -14.37 -11.47 14.01
N GLY A 844 -14.93 -11.31 15.22
CA GLY A 844 -16.01 -10.37 15.52
C GLY A 844 -17.39 -10.81 15.00
N LEU A 845 -17.57 -12.08 14.64
CA LEU A 845 -18.83 -12.62 14.14
C LEU A 845 -19.70 -13.17 15.29
N PRO A 846 -21.04 -13.12 15.18
CA PRO A 846 -21.92 -13.62 16.25
C PRO A 846 -21.74 -15.13 16.47
N GLU A 847 -21.73 -15.57 17.73
CA GLU A 847 -21.53 -16.99 18.08
C GLU A 847 -22.61 -17.92 17.49
N ALA A 848 -23.85 -17.44 17.46
CA ALA A 848 -24.99 -18.18 16.91
C ALA A 848 -25.14 -18.05 15.38
N ALA A 849 -24.21 -17.36 14.69
CA ALA A 849 -24.33 -17.13 13.26
C ALA A 849 -23.89 -18.33 12.43
N HIS A 850 -24.66 -18.65 11.40
CA HIS A 850 -24.18 -19.49 10.31
C HIS A 850 -23.38 -18.62 9.32
N VAL A 851 -22.07 -18.87 9.24
CA VAL A 851 -21.16 -18.02 8.46
C VAL A 851 -21.01 -18.54 7.03
N TYR A 852 -21.41 -17.71 6.07
CA TYR A 852 -21.22 -17.88 4.63
C TYR A 852 -20.04 -17.04 4.16
N PHE A 853 -18.86 -17.63 4.04
CA PHE A 853 -17.65 -16.89 3.72
C PHE A 853 -17.37 -16.86 2.21
N CYS A 854 -17.18 -15.69 1.62
CA CYS A 854 -16.70 -15.52 0.26
C CYS A 854 -15.21 -15.12 0.29
N ALA A 855 -14.35 -16.08 -0.07
CA ALA A 855 -12.90 -15.92 -0.11
C ALA A 855 -12.39 -15.18 -1.37
N GLN A 856 -13.30 -14.76 -2.25
CA GLN A 856 -12.95 -14.19 -3.55
C GLN A 856 -12.60 -12.70 -3.45
N ASN A 857 -11.76 -12.22 -4.36
CA ASN A 857 -11.52 -10.78 -4.52
C ASN A 857 -12.85 -10.05 -4.76
N LEU A 858 -13.05 -8.89 -4.14
CA LEU A 858 -14.30 -8.13 -4.25
C LEU A 858 -14.70 -7.78 -5.70
N ARG A 859 -13.73 -7.67 -6.61
CA ARG A 859 -13.97 -7.45 -8.05
C ARG A 859 -14.73 -8.61 -8.72
N LYS A 860 -14.66 -9.83 -8.16
CA LYS A 860 -15.38 -11.02 -8.64
C LYS A 860 -16.84 -11.05 -8.18
N VAL A 861 -17.25 -10.18 -7.25
CA VAL A 861 -18.62 -10.11 -6.73
C VAL A 861 -19.51 -9.37 -7.73
N HIS A 862 -19.87 -10.07 -8.79
CA HIS A 862 -20.73 -9.59 -9.87
C HIS A 862 -22.13 -9.23 -9.35
N PRO A 863 -22.83 -8.21 -9.91
CA PRO A 863 -24.19 -7.83 -9.48
C PRO A 863 -25.20 -8.99 -9.40
N ASP A 864 -25.10 -9.99 -10.28
CA ASP A 864 -25.97 -11.19 -10.24
C ASP A 864 -25.84 -12.00 -8.93
N MET A 865 -24.75 -11.85 -8.19
CA MET A 865 -24.57 -12.52 -6.89
C MET A 865 -25.48 -11.92 -5.81
N ASP A 866 -25.92 -10.67 -5.95
CA ASP A 866 -26.75 -10.00 -4.94
C ASP A 866 -28.09 -10.75 -4.74
N ALA A 867 -28.69 -11.26 -5.82
CA ALA A 867 -29.90 -12.08 -5.74
C ALA A 867 -29.69 -13.40 -4.97
N LEU A 868 -28.53 -14.03 -5.15
CA LEU A 868 -28.16 -15.26 -4.43
C LEU A 868 -27.97 -14.98 -2.93
N LEU A 869 -27.23 -13.92 -2.60
CA LEU A 869 -27.00 -13.49 -1.22
C LEU A 869 -28.32 -13.17 -0.53
N GLY A 870 -29.18 -12.41 -1.20
CA GLY A 870 -30.51 -12.06 -0.70
C GLY A 870 -31.37 -13.29 -0.42
N ALA A 871 -31.37 -14.27 -1.33
CA ALA A 871 -32.13 -15.50 -1.15
C ALA A 871 -31.58 -16.38 0.00
N ILE A 872 -30.26 -16.53 0.10
CA ILE A 872 -29.60 -17.30 1.17
C ILE A 872 -29.93 -16.69 2.54
N LEU A 873 -29.69 -15.39 2.72
CA LEU A 873 -29.84 -14.75 4.02
C LEU A 873 -31.31 -14.62 4.43
N ARG A 874 -32.26 -14.50 3.50
CA ARG A 874 -33.70 -14.52 3.84
C ARG A 874 -34.19 -15.93 4.19
N ALA A 875 -33.59 -16.98 3.63
CA ALA A 875 -33.93 -18.36 3.94
C ALA A 875 -33.32 -18.85 5.27
N ASP A 876 -32.16 -18.33 5.67
CA ASP A 876 -31.54 -18.61 6.97
C ASP A 876 -31.49 -17.35 7.85
N PRO A 877 -32.39 -17.16 8.82
CA PRO A 877 -32.40 -15.99 9.71
C PRO A 877 -31.12 -15.80 10.55
N HIS A 878 -30.34 -16.85 10.76
CA HIS A 878 -29.06 -16.81 11.50
C HIS A 878 -27.84 -16.63 10.59
N GLY A 879 -28.05 -16.57 9.27
CA GLY A 879 -26.99 -16.46 8.29
C GLY A 879 -26.27 -15.10 8.32
N VAL A 880 -24.96 -15.10 8.17
CA VAL A 880 -24.15 -13.90 7.92
C VAL A 880 -23.22 -14.18 6.75
N ALA A 881 -23.28 -13.34 5.71
CA ALA A 881 -22.35 -13.43 4.58
C ALA A 881 -21.12 -12.56 4.86
N VAL A 882 -19.95 -13.18 4.80
CA VAL A 882 -18.66 -12.57 5.17
C VAL A 882 -17.75 -12.54 3.95
N PHE A 883 -17.11 -11.43 3.66
CA PHE A 883 -16.21 -11.24 2.53
C PHE A 883 -14.83 -10.81 3.03
N ALA A 884 -13.78 -11.36 2.41
CA ALA A 884 -12.42 -10.89 2.66
C ALA A 884 -12.20 -9.52 1.99
N GLY A 885 -11.81 -8.51 2.78
CA GLY A 885 -11.47 -7.19 2.26
C GLY A 885 -10.15 -7.15 1.51
N ASP A 886 -9.93 -6.03 0.83
CA ASP A 886 -8.70 -5.72 0.10
C ASP A 886 -7.99 -4.52 0.76
N ASN A 887 -6.77 -4.19 0.30
CA ASN A 887 -6.04 -2.99 0.70
C ASN A 887 -6.74 -1.69 0.23
N SER A 888 -7.63 -1.79 -0.77
CA SER A 888 -8.45 -0.66 -1.22
C SER A 888 -9.76 -0.58 -0.43
N VAL A 889 -9.86 0.42 0.43
CA VAL A 889 -11.09 0.77 1.15
C VAL A 889 -12.24 1.08 0.18
N MET A 890 -11.93 1.66 -0.99
CA MET A 890 -12.94 2.05 -1.98
C MET A 890 -13.70 0.86 -2.57
N LEU A 891 -13.06 -0.30 -2.77
CA LEU A 891 -13.75 -1.49 -3.28
C LEU A 891 -14.86 -1.95 -2.34
N ALA A 892 -14.57 -1.96 -1.04
CA ALA A 892 -15.54 -2.29 -0.01
C ALA A 892 -16.67 -1.25 0.02
N GLU A 893 -16.35 0.04 -0.11
CA GLU A 893 -17.35 1.10 -0.14
C GLU A 893 -18.27 1.05 -1.38
N LEU A 894 -17.73 0.78 -2.56
CA LEU A 894 -18.52 0.60 -3.79
C LEU A 894 -19.48 -0.59 -3.65
N LEU A 895 -18.99 -1.70 -3.08
CA LEU A 895 -19.82 -2.89 -2.87
C LEU A 895 -20.90 -2.67 -1.80
N ARG A 896 -20.55 -2.02 -0.68
CA ARG A 896 -21.53 -1.60 0.34
C ARG A 896 -22.56 -0.63 -0.22
N ALA A 897 -22.14 0.31 -1.06
CA ALA A 897 -23.05 1.25 -1.72
C ALA A 897 -24.08 0.51 -2.58
N ARG A 898 -23.63 -0.44 -3.40
CA ARG A 898 -24.53 -1.30 -4.16
C ARG A 898 -25.52 -2.05 -3.27
N TRP A 899 -25.04 -2.69 -2.20
CA TRP A 899 -25.91 -3.47 -1.31
C TRP A 899 -26.90 -2.63 -0.51
N ARG A 900 -26.61 -1.37 -0.21
CA ARG A 900 -27.61 -0.46 0.37
C ARG A 900 -28.82 -0.27 -0.57
N ASP A 901 -28.59 -0.34 -1.87
CA ASP A 901 -29.64 -0.18 -2.87
C ASP A 901 -30.30 -1.53 -3.24
N THR A 902 -29.50 -2.60 -3.39
CA THR A 902 -29.99 -3.92 -3.86
C THR A 902 -30.47 -4.84 -2.75
N LEU A 903 -29.94 -4.70 -1.52
CA LEU A 903 -30.20 -5.57 -0.36
C LEU A 903 -30.40 -4.76 0.95
N PRO A 904 -31.27 -3.73 0.98
CA PRO A 904 -31.39 -2.80 2.10
C PRO A 904 -31.79 -3.46 3.43
N ASP A 905 -32.52 -4.58 3.37
CA ASP A 905 -32.98 -5.34 4.55
C ASP A 905 -31.89 -6.21 5.20
N LEU A 906 -30.72 -6.34 4.58
CA LEU A 906 -29.68 -7.30 4.99
C LEU A 906 -28.35 -6.66 5.42
N GLY A 907 -28.29 -5.33 5.56
CA GLY A 907 -27.06 -4.58 5.77
C GLY A 907 -26.15 -5.14 6.88
N ASP A 908 -26.68 -5.37 8.08
CA ASP A 908 -25.91 -5.86 9.24
C ASP A 908 -25.42 -7.32 9.08
N ARG A 909 -25.94 -8.03 8.07
CA ARG A 909 -25.64 -9.44 7.78
C ARG A 909 -24.71 -9.61 6.58
N LEU A 910 -24.30 -8.51 5.96
CA LEU A 910 -23.33 -8.44 4.87
C LEU A 910 -22.03 -7.80 5.40
N VAL A 911 -21.07 -8.64 5.80
CA VAL A 911 -19.86 -8.21 6.48
C VAL A 911 -18.67 -8.26 5.52
N ILE A 912 -17.96 -7.14 5.34
CA ILE A 912 -16.66 -7.11 4.67
C ILE A 912 -15.60 -6.89 5.75
N LEU A 913 -14.78 -7.91 6.00
CA LEU A 913 -13.66 -7.83 6.94
C LEU A 913 -12.54 -6.99 6.34
N PRO A 914 -11.65 -6.38 7.15
CA PRO A 914 -10.35 -5.92 6.66
C PRO A 914 -9.59 -7.06 5.98
N ARG A 915 -8.60 -6.74 5.14
CA ARG A 915 -7.77 -7.77 4.50
C ARG A 915 -7.14 -8.68 5.58
N PRO A 916 -7.54 -9.96 5.65
CA PRO A 916 -7.02 -10.86 6.67
C PRO A 916 -5.54 -11.16 6.43
N ALA A 917 -4.78 -11.37 7.50
CA ALA A 917 -3.46 -11.96 7.40
C ALA A 917 -3.56 -13.39 6.81
N PRO A 918 -2.50 -13.93 6.17
CA PRO A 918 -2.57 -15.25 5.53
C PRO A 918 -3.06 -16.38 6.46
N ASP A 919 -2.60 -16.41 7.71
CA ASP A 919 -3.04 -17.42 8.68
C ASP A 919 -4.51 -17.25 9.08
N ASP A 920 -4.93 -16.01 9.34
CA ASP A 920 -6.31 -15.66 9.69
C ASP A 920 -7.28 -16.00 8.56
N TYR A 921 -6.85 -15.79 7.30
CA TYR A 921 -7.59 -16.22 6.12
C TYR A 921 -7.80 -17.74 6.09
N MET A 922 -6.74 -18.53 6.33
CA MET A 922 -6.86 -19.99 6.36
C MET A 922 -7.69 -20.48 7.55
N ARG A 923 -7.61 -19.83 8.71
CA ARG A 923 -8.46 -20.12 9.88
C ARG A 923 -9.92 -19.82 9.59
N LEU A 924 -10.22 -18.70 8.96
CA LEU A 924 -11.58 -18.32 8.58
C LEU A 924 -12.16 -19.30 7.56
N LEU A 925 -11.40 -19.68 6.53
CA LEU A 925 -11.78 -20.76 5.60
C LEU A 925 -12.12 -22.06 6.34
N ALA A 926 -11.25 -22.49 7.26
CA ALA A 926 -11.42 -23.75 8.00
C ALA A 926 -12.60 -23.74 9.00
N SER A 927 -13.03 -22.54 9.42
CA SER A 927 -14.03 -22.34 10.47
C SER A 927 -15.40 -21.92 9.94
N ALA A 928 -15.47 -21.37 8.73
CA ALA A 928 -16.73 -21.01 8.08
C ALA A 928 -17.64 -22.23 7.90
N HIS A 929 -18.95 -22.01 7.97
CA HIS A 929 -19.93 -23.09 7.80
C HIS A 929 -20.02 -23.48 6.33
N VAL A 930 -20.10 -22.48 5.45
CA VAL A 930 -20.10 -22.64 4.01
C VAL A 930 -19.21 -21.55 3.41
N THR A 931 -18.44 -21.91 2.38
CA THR A 931 -17.72 -20.97 1.53
C THR A 931 -18.52 -20.75 0.24
N LEU A 932 -18.80 -19.51 -0.11
CA LEU A 932 -19.54 -19.14 -1.31
C LEU A 932 -18.55 -18.86 -2.46
N ASP A 933 -18.70 -19.59 -3.55
CA ASP A 933 -17.99 -19.31 -4.80
C ASP A 933 -18.80 -18.34 -5.69
N THR A 934 -18.11 -17.50 -6.46
CA THR A 934 -18.73 -16.49 -7.32
C THR A 934 -19.10 -17.07 -8.71
N PRO A 935 -20.33 -16.86 -9.21
CA PRO A 935 -20.85 -17.60 -10.38
C PRO A 935 -20.19 -17.28 -11.73
N HIS A 936 -19.70 -16.05 -11.94
CA HIS A 936 -19.14 -15.62 -13.23
C HIS A 936 -17.62 -15.75 -13.33
N PHE A 937 -16.95 -15.83 -12.19
CA PHE A 937 -15.51 -16.01 -12.08
C PHE A 937 -15.25 -16.70 -10.74
N GLY A 938 -15.05 -18.01 -10.76
CA GLY A 938 -14.97 -18.81 -9.55
C GLY A 938 -13.59 -18.79 -8.89
N GLY A 939 -13.47 -19.60 -7.84
CA GLY A 939 -12.24 -19.89 -7.15
C GLY A 939 -11.33 -20.81 -7.94
N SER A 940 -10.08 -20.40 -8.16
CA SER A 940 -9.02 -21.27 -8.67
C SER A 940 -8.07 -21.62 -7.52
N ASN A 941 -7.10 -20.77 -7.22
CA ASN A 941 -6.16 -20.95 -6.11
C ASN A 941 -6.88 -21.02 -4.75
N THR A 942 -7.90 -20.19 -4.57
CA THR A 942 -8.75 -20.20 -3.37
C THR A 942 -9.53 -21.50 -3.21
N ALA A 943 -9.82 -22.22 -4.30
CA ALA A 943 -10.47 -23.52 -4.20
C ALA A 943 -9.49 -24.59 -3.67
N TYR A 944 -8.22 -24.56 -4.09
CA TYR A 944 -7.19 -25.36 -3.44
C TYR A 944 -7.05 -25.02 -1.95
N ASP A 945 -7.02 -23.73 -1.59
CA ASP A 945 -6.97 -23.29 -0.18
C ASP A 945 -8.16 -23.85 0.62
N ALA A 946 -9.37 -23.79 0.05
CA ALA A 946 -10.58 -24.32 0.65
C ALA A 946 -10.50 -25.85 0.86
N PHE A 947 -10.04 -26.61 -0.13
CA PHE A 947 -9.91 -28.06 -0.01
C PHE A 947 -8.95 -28.47 1.11
N VAL A 948 -7.76 -27.87 1.17
CA VAL A 948 -6.79 -28.21 2.23
C VAL A 948 -7.27 -27.75 3.62
N ALA A 949 -8.08 -26.70 3.70
CA ALA A 949 -8.75 -26.27 4.93
C ALA A 949 -9.91 -27.19 5.35
N GLY A 950 -10.37 -28.08 4.47
CA GLY A 950 -11.62 -28.81 4.63
C GLY A 950 -12.85 -27.90 4.62
N ALA A 951 -12.75 -26.75 3.96
CA ALA A 951 -13.86 -25.83 3.80
C ALA A 951 -14.86 -26.38 2.77
N ILE A 952 -16.14 -26.15 3.03
CA ILE A 952 -17.22 -26.61 2.15
C ILE A 952 -17.59 -25.49 1.19
N VAL A 953 -17.24 -25.63 -0.08
CA VAL A 953 -17.50 -24.62 -1.11
C VAL A 953 -18.79 -24.95 -1.85
N VAL A 954 -19.68 -23.97 -1.99
CA VAL A 954 -20.83 -24.06 -2.88
C VAL A 954 -20.54 -23.25 -4.14
N THR A 955 -20.63 -23.90 -5.30
CA THR A 955 -20.27 -23.30 -6.60
C THR A 955 -21.38 -23.49 -7.63
N LEU A 956 -21.51 -22.51 -8.53
CA LEU A 956 -22.45 -22.52 -9.65
C LEU A 956 -21.65 -22.37 -10.96
N PRO A 957 -21.15 -23.47 -11.54
CA PRO A 957 -20.35 -23.43 -12.76
C PRO A 957 -21.18 -22.91 -13.94
N GLY A 958 -20.75 -21.78 -14.51
CA GLY A 958 -21.32 -21.21 -15.73
C GLY A 958 -20.78 -21.85 -17.01
N GLU A 959 -21.08 -21.22 -18.15
CA GLU A 959 -20.63 -21.68 -19.47
C GLU A 959 -19.14 -21.43 -19.74
N MET A 960 -18.57 -20.39 -19.10
CA MET A 960 -17.20 -19.94 -19.38
C MET A 960 -16.20 -20.61 -18.43
N PRO A 961 -15.02 -21.06 -18.91
CA PRO A 961 -14.04 -21.81 -18.11
C PRO A 961 -13.66 -21.16 -16.77
N ARG A 962 -13.51 -19.83 -16.73
CA ARG A 962 -13.19 -19.07 -15.51
C ARG A 962 -14.17 -19.24 -14.33
N SER A 963 -15.35 -19.82 -14.54
CA SER A 963 -16.33 -20.11 -13.50
C SER A 963 -16.34 -21.57 -13.00
N ARG A 964 -15.48 -22.44 -13.55
CA ARG A 964 -15.65 -23.90 -13.44
C ARG A 964 -14.61 -24.63 -12.60
N TYR A 965 -13.57 -23.95 -12.14
CA TYR A 965 -12.44 -24.54 -11.39
C TYR A 965 -12.85 -25.29 -10.12
N THR A 966 -13.64 -24.67 -9.24
CA THR A 966 -14.11 -25.31 -8.00
C THR A 966 -14.91 -26.58 -8.29
N ALA A 967 -15.84 -26.50 -9.25
CA ALA A 967 -16.67 -27.64 -9.64
C ALA A 967 -15.83 -28.79 -10.19
N GLU A 968 -14.74 -28.46 -10.87
CA GLU A 968 -13.82 -29.46 -11.42
C GLU A 968 -13.00 -30.17 -10.34
N LEU A 969 -12.46 -29.44 -9.36
CA LEU A 969 -11.76 -30.06 -8.23
C LEU A 969 -12.67 -31.00 -7.42
N TYR A 970 -13.95 -30.67 -7.34
CA TYR A 970 -14.95 -31.52 -6.71
C TYR A 970 -15.19 -32.81 -7.51
N ARG A 971 -15.40 -32.69 -8.82
CA ARG A 971 -15.65 -33.83 -9.72
C ARG A 971 -14.45 -34.75 -9.86
N SER A 972 -13.23 -34.22 -9.83
CA SER A 972 -12.01 -35.03 -9.95
C SER A 972 -11.85 -36.05 -8.81
N VAL A 973 -12.58 -35.86 -7.69
CA VAL A 973 -12.59 -36.77 -6.54
C VAL A 973 -13.99 -37.32 -6.23
N GLY A 974 -14.91 -37.26 -7.19
CA GLY A 974 -16.25 -37.87 -7.08
C GLY A 974 -17.15 -37.22 -6.02
N ILE A 975 -17.03 -35.91 -5.80
CA ILE A 975 -17.88 -35.15 -4.88
C ILE A 975 -18.73 -34.18 -5.70
N ASP A 976 -20.05 -34.33 -5.69
CA ASP A 976 -20.97 -33.41 -6.37
C ASP A 976 -21.79 -32.54 -5.41
N ASP A 977 -21.73 -32.81 -4.10
CA ASP A 977 -22.60 -32.24 -3.07
C ASP A 977 -22.51 -30.71 -2.91
N GLY A 978 -21.41 -30.10 -3.37
CA GLY A 978 -21.17 -28.65 -3.37
C GLY A 978 -21.41 -27.96 -4.72
N ILE A 979 -21.82 -28.71 -5.76
CA ILE A 979 -21.99 -28.21 -7.13
C ILE A 979 -23.47 -27.98 -7.42
N ALA A 980 -23.86 -26.72 -7.54
CA ALA A 980 -25.20 -26.34 -7.95
C ALA A 980 -25.33 -26.29 -9.47
N THR A 981 -26.50 -26.65 -10.00
CA THR A 981 -26.81 -26.56 -11.44
C THR A 981 -27.69 -25.37 -11.80
N THR A 982 -28.33 -24.76 -10.80
CA THR A 982 -29.20 -23.59 -10.96
C THR A 982 -28.99 -22.61 -9.80
N PRO A 983 -29.36 -21.32 -9.95
CA PRO A 983 -29.38 -20.37 -8.85
C PRO A 983 -30.18 -20.84 -7.63
N ALA A 984 -31.33 -21.49 -7.83
CA ALA A 984 -32.14 -22.03 -6.74
C ALA A 984 -31.41 -23.16 -5.99
N ALA A 985 -30.80 -24.10 -6.72
CA ALA A 985 -30.02 -25.18 -6.13
C ALA A 985 -28.79 -24.66 -5.38
N TYR A 986 -28.19 -23.54 -5.82
CA TYR A 986 -27.08 -22.89 -5.12
C TYR A 986 -27.52 -22.39 -3.74
N VAL A 987 -28.66 -21.68 -3.69
CA VAL A 987 -29.24 -21.18 -2.45
C VAL A 987 -29.61 -22.34 -1.51
N GLU A 988 -30.34 -23.34 -2.03
CA GLU A 988 -30.76 -24.51 -1.25
C GLU A 988 -29.56 -25.27 -0.66
N THR A 989 -28.53 -25.51 -1.48
CA THR A 989 -27.32 -26.22 -1.05
C THR A 989 -26.55 -25.44 0.00
N ALA A 990 -26.38 -24.12 -0.19
CA ALA A 990 -25.72 -23.25 0.78
C ALA A 990 -26.47 -23.25 2.12
N VAL A 991 -27.79 -23.05 2.11
CA VAL A 991 -28.61 -23.04 3.33
C VAL A 991 -28.56 -24.40 4.03
N ARG A 992 -28.81 -25.49 3.31
CA ARG A 992 -28.77 -26.85 3.85
C ARG A 992 -27.44 -27.17 4.54
N LEU A 993 -26.31 -26.89 3.88
CA LEU A 993 -24.98 -27.18 4.42
C LEU A 993 -24.60 -26.27 5.60
N ALA A 994 -25.17 -25.07 5.68
CA ALA A 994 -25.00 -24.18 6.82
C ALA A 994 -25.81 -24.64 8.04
N THR A 995 -27.08 -25.04 7.83
CA THR A 995 -28.04 -25.36 8.90
C THR A 995 -28.04 -26.83 9.33
N ASP A 996 -27.42 -27.74 8.58
CA ASP A 996 -27.28 -29.16 8.92
C ASP A 996 -25.81 -29.51 9.25
N PRO A 997 -25.42 -29.50 10.54
CA PRO A 997 -24.06 -29.83 10.96
C PRO A 997 -23.63 -31.24 10.60
N ALA A 998 -24.55 -32.21 10.53
CA ALA A 998 -24.23 -33.60 10.23
C ALA A 998 -23.89 -33.76 8.74
N ALA A 999 -24.71 -33.18 7.86
CA ALA A 999 -24.43 -33.16 6.42
C ALA A 999 -23.10 -32.43 6.12
N ARG A 1000 -22.87 -31.28 6.77
CA ARG A 1000 -21.62 -30.52 6.63
C ARG A 1000 -20.40 -31.32 7.10
N ALA A 1001 -20.49 -31.97 8.26
CA ALA A 1001 -19.39 -32.79 8.80
C ALA A 1001 -19.08 -33.99 7.89
N ALA A 1002 -20.10 -34.66 7.35
CA ALA A 1002 -19.94 -35.77 6.42
C ALA A 1002 -19.25 -35.33 5.11
N LEU A 1003 -19.67 -34.20 4.54
CA LEU A 1003 -19.02 -33.64 3.35
C LEU A 1003 -17.58 -33.21 3.64
N ARG A 1004 -17.34 -32.58 4.80
CA ARG A 1004 -15.99 -32.15 5.21
C ARG A 1004 -15.03 -33.32 5.34
N ALA A 1005 -15.49 -34.44 5.91
CA ALA A 1005 -14.69 -35.65 6.02
C ALA A 1005 -14.29 -36.20 4.64
N ARG A 1006 -15.22 -36.21 3.67
CA ARG A 1006 -14.94 -36.62 2.29
C ARG A 1006 -13.95 -35.67 1.60
N VAL A 1007 -14.13 -34.35 1.73
CA VAL A 1007 -13.20 -33.35 1.16
C VAL A 1007 -11.79 -33.52 1.73
N LEU A 1008 -11.65 -33.65 3.05
CA LEU A 1008 -10.35 -33.86 3.70
C LEU A 1008 -9.70 -35.18 3.30
N ALA A 1009 -10.49 -36.26 3.15
CA ALA A 1009 -9.98 -37.54 2.66
C ALA A 1009 -9.46 -37.47 1.22
N ALA A 1010 -10.06 -36.61 0.39
CA ALA A 1010 -9.69 -36.41 -1.01
C ALA A 1010 -8.49 -35.46 -1.23
N VAL A 1011 -8.04 -34.73 -0.20
CA VAL A 1011 -6.91 -33.79 -0.31
C VAL A 1011 -5.65 -34.41 -0.95
N PRO A 1012 -5.22 -35.65 -0.64
CA PRO A 1012 -4.06 -36.27 -1.29
C PRO A 1012 -4.24 -36.53 -2.80
N GLU A 1013 -5.47 -36.61 -3.31
CA GLU A 1013 -5.78 -36.87 -4.72
C GLU A 1013 -5.87 -35.58 -5.54
N VAL A 1014 -6.30 -34.47 -4.90
CA VAL A 1014 -6.43 -33.16 -5.54
C VAL A 1014 -5.08 -32.45 -5.73
N PHE A 1015 -4.17 -32.66 -4.79
CA PHE A 1015 -2.85 -32.05 -4.80
C PHE A 1015 -1.82 -32.98 -5.41
N GLU A 1016 -0.70 -32.40 -5.87
CA GLU A 1016 0.47 -33.18 -6.30
C GLU A 1016 0.15 -34.17 -7.43
N ASN A 1017 -0.83 -33.84 -8.28
CA ASN A 1017 -1.31 -34.68 -9.38
C ASN A 1017 -0.17 -35.04 -10.34
N GLN A 1018 0.29 -36.30 -10.26
CA GLN A 1018 1.44 -36.78 -11.02
C GLN A 1018 1.14 -36.94 -12.52
N PHE A 1019 -0.13 -37.04 -12.92
CA PHE A 1019 -0.51 -37.24 -14.33
C PHE A 1019 -0.38 -35.96 -15.14
N ALA A 1020 -0.65 -34.80 -14.54
CA ALA A 1020 -0.67 -33.50 -15.22
C ALA A 1020 0.66 -33.15 -15.92
N ALA A 1021 1.81 -33.62 -15.40
CA ALA A 1021 3.10 -33.40 -16.05
C ALA A 1021 3.24 -34.17 -17.37
N ASN A 1022 2.89 -35.46 -17.37
CA ASN A 1022 2.98 -36.31 -18.56
C ASN A 1022 1.98 -35.85 -19.64
N GLU A 1023 0.76 -35.50 -19.24
CA GLU A 1023 -0.27 -34.97 -20.14
C GLU A 1023 0.17 -33.66 -20.79
N LEU A 1024 0.81 -32.77 -20.03
CA LEU A 1024 1.36 -31.53 -20.55
C LEU A 1024 2.50 -31.79 -21.55
N GLU A 1025 3.39 -32.75 -21.27
CA GLU A 1025 4.45 -33.14 -22.22
C GLU A 1025 3.89 -33.67 -23.54
N GLU A 1026 2.90 -34.55 -23.48
CA GLU A 1026 2.25 -35.11 -24.66
C GLU A 1026 1.58 -34.01 -25.48
N ALA A 1027 0.89 -33.09 -24.83
CA ALA A 1027 0.31 -31.91 -25.47
C ALA A 1027 1.37 -31.05 -26.17
N PHE A 1028 2.51 -30.78 -25.50
CA PHE A 1028 3.61 -30.03 -26.11
C PHE A 1028 4.18 -30.72 -27.34
N VAL A 1029 4.39 -32.05 -27.28
CA VAL A 1029 4.88 -32.82 -28.44
C VAL A 1029 3.89 -32.71 -29.60
N GLN A 1030 2.60 -32.93 -29.36
CA GLN A 1030 1.57 -32.90 -30.41
C GLN A 1030 1.47 -31.52 -31.07
N MET A 1031 1.54 -30.43 -30.29
CA MET A 1031 1.49 -29.08 -30.84
C MET A 1031 2.71 -28.78 -31.73
N ILE A 1032 3.91 -29.19 -31.30
CA ILE A 1032 5.15 -29.02 -32.08
C ILE A 1032 5.10 -29.83 -33.37
N GLU A 1033 4.68 -31.09 -33.31
CA GLU A 1033 4.58 -31.97 -34.49
C GLU A 1033 3.57 -31.44 -35.50
N ARG A 1034 2.42 -30.91 -35.05
CA ARG A 1034 1.43 -30.26 -35.93
C ARG A 1034 2.01 -29.02 -36.60
N SER A 1035 2.77 -28.19 -35.88
CA SER A 1035 3.42 -27.01 -36.46
C SER A 1035 4.48 -27.34 -37.51
N GLN A 1036 5.07 -28.54 -37.48
CA GLN A 1036 6.05 -29.00 -38.47
C GLN A 1036 5.40 -29.59 -39.74
N ALA A 1037 4.12 -29.97 -39.65
CA ALA A 1037 3.35 -30.54 -40.75
C ALA A 1037 2.62 -29.49 -41.62
N ILE A 1038 2.56 -28.24 -41.15
CA ILE A 1038 1.98 -27.06 -41.80
C ILE A 1038 3.13 -26.21 -42.36
#